data_AF-A0AAN8G2F6-F1
#
_entry.id   AF-A0AAN8G2F6-F1
#
_cell.length_a   1.000
_cell.length_b   1.000
_cell.length_c   1.000
_cell.angle_alpha   90.00
_cell.angle_beta   90.00
_cell.angle_gamma   90.00
#
_symmetry.space_group_name_H-M   'P 1'
#
loop_
_entity.id
_entity.type
_entity.pdbx_description
1 polymer ?
#
loop_
_entity_poly.entity_id
_entity_poly.type
_entity_poly.pdbx_seq_one_letter_code
_entity_poly.pdbx_strand_id
1 'polypeptide(L)'
;MDPSRICFILLLILDIVYSEEIVFESGISFQTVNQNALPNPSDYDDLENTGSYLFDAGVDGNEKKRLSLSILVQDFKSPNSRYFRAHPAFISCVQKVMRDLQNQDKSLMVFNGFLSKADAGNRNGKQERYGRSGTGVTLTFKPGVGGAQTEQIATAALKHCPVMFERLQRSLGIIMVGDNAVHLHMTSTQNAAPFFDVDDNYSRMTSTVFKSWCLDQIDLGLDPIGSPDCSKVRVLQNGQIYPSDVTTPQEVVGDVDAPITRDSDADFSTLVQYQGRNIDFVNAEKSAAWCGKPGTPCVDCGAGPVGNSLNQRCTARLMSQRMYNVVNRLQKMVRADNEKLKIEKAFDEKYEGHETDFDVTSLHTEGRMVVATLASGGDSAKIQKLAQLAICAKADFVKNEGNKVIIAVKKMYGNTAQKIAFPNIELLRVEPPAADKQLYSLPKGFDEDDEATYPLMDSNNQHDELLADDTPLGLFVSKDPSIRYFRLEPRIARCYAQMVYNLNKHNQDGDPKIELEVVRGFISTQEQLLKFDPSDKRYNTMTLGTGFEVRYSASNTQTRPLHTLIKLAVEYCGPTFHESDKQEIGIGLYSDRIFIDVRTDFDVWTKFPEQMPTEYKSLADYREDMLQRFELAVQNRIVDPDNLVEACVQANHPGLQSPNFVHAHPSHVTRRRRAAGDPDDCLPVSDTTFCKNTLVHRQTEVEHIWQEVERKWQYHNRDELKGALEGCFLTCGTCLQGNIYDDKSENCNNFLHWVNFDLMNDDPDVTNIFPRDSMELRHRACRSGHCIEDAPLFHLIVHAAEAIYRPDPKASVENELFPQAENPSPVLQLLSRLYAIHASGIVKFWVRDENDMLSLKAPLEVAMLYNKNVTKVQVFVNEDSKRDAVENVIETYVADWSSIGCPKYTREVIAPSEVLPMPVGIGKRSAHAAIREDIINHYTSWESRWINRDI
;
A
#
# COMPACT_ATOMS: atom_id res chain seq x y z
N MET A 1 37.40 51.23 -12.34
CA MET A 1 36.98 50.55 -11.10
C MET A 1 38.01 49.47 -10.82
N ASP A 2 38.63 49.51 -9.64
CA ASP A 2 39.85 48.77 -9.31
C ASP A 2 39.53 47.30 -8.93
N PRO A 3 40.04 46.29 -9.66
CA PRO A 3 39.74 44.87 -9.42
C PRO A 3 40.29 44.33 -8.08
N SER A 4 41.15 45.09 -7.41
CA SER A 4 41.69 44.73 -6.08
C SER A 4 40.69 44.93 -4.93
N ARG A 5 39.62 45.71 -5.11
CA ARG A 5 38.56 45.91 -4.09
C ARG A 5 37.42 44.89 -4.16
N ILE A 6 37.24 44.22 -5.29
CA ILE A 6 36.23 43.17 -5.45
C ILE A 6 36.73 41.85 -4.82
N CYS A 7 38.04 41.59 -4.87
CA CYS A 7 38.63 40.41 -4.21
C CYS A 7 38.56 40.49 -2.68
N PHE A 8 38.67 41.69 -2.08
CA PHE A 8 38.58 41.84 -0.62
C PHE A 8 37.15 41.75 -0.08
N ILE A 9 36.13 42.01 -0.91
CA ILE A 9 34.71 41.84 -0.52
C ILE A 9 34.23 40.41 -0.82
N LEU A 10 34.78 39.72 -1.83
CA LEU A 10 34.47 38.31 -2.10
C LEU A 10 35.22 37.33 -1.17
N LEU A 11 36.37 37.70 -0.61
CA LEU A 11 37.04 36.89 0.43
C LEU A 11 36.48 37.10 1.85
N LEU A 12 35.65 38.13 2.07
CA LEU A 12 34.95 38.36 3.34
C LEU A 12 33.51 37.80 3.36
N ILE A 13 33.03 37.23 2.25
CA ILE A 13 31.68 36.62 2.13
C ILE A 13 31.75 35.08 2.04
N LEU A 14 32.95 34.49 2.16
CA LEU A 14 33.16 33.03 2.18
C LEU A 14 33.25 32.40 3.58
N ASP A 15 33.04 33.16 4.65
CA ASP A 15 32.69 32.63 5.98
C ASP A 15 31.18 32.75 6.20
N ILE A 16 30.37 32.12 5.33
CA ILE A 16 29.01 31.74 5.73
C ILE A 16 29.21 30.61 6.74
N VAL A 17 29.36 31.00 8.00
CA VAL A 17 29.33 30.10 9.15
C VAL A 17 27.96 29.42 9.14
N TYR A 18 27.90 28.20 8.62
CA TYR A 18 26.72 27.36 8.70
C TYR A 18 26.40 27.15 10.19
N SER A 19 25.29 27.73 10.64
CA SER A 19 24.64 27.38 11.90
C SER A 19 23.87 26.10 11.66
N GLU A 20 24.29 25.00 12.29
CA GLU A 20 23.55 23.74 12.28
C GLU A 20 22.34 23.85 13.23
N GLU A 21 21.19 23.31 12.82
CA GLU A 21 19.98 23.21 13.63
C GLU A 21 19.91 21.84 14.31
N ILE A 22 19.82 21.82 15.64
CA ILE A 22 19.78 20.60 16.43
C ILE A 22 18.41 20.46 17.11
N VAL A 23 17.72 19.36 16.83
CA VAL A 23 16.43 19.02 17.44
C VAL A 23 16.64 18.17 18.69
N PHE A 24 15.98 18.54 19.80
CA PHE A 24 15.97 17.76 21.04
C PHE A 24 14.68 16.94 21.21
N GLU A 25 14.64 16.00 22.17
CA GLU A 25 13.47 15.13 22.42
C GLU A 25 12.16 15.89 22.73
N SER A 26 12.25 17.18 23.10
CA SER A 26 11.07 18.05 23.25
C SER A 26 10.37 18.39 21.92
N GLY A 27 10.99 18.10 20.77
CA GLY A 27 10.57 18.57 19.45
C GLY A 27 10.96 20.02 19.15
N ILE A 28 11.76 20.64 20.02
CA ILE A 28 12.24 22.01 19.85
C ILE A 28 13.64 21.99 19.25
N SER A 29 13.81 22.77 18.18
CA SER A 29 15.09 23.00 17.54
C SER A 29 15.87 24.16 18.14
N PHE A 30 17.20 24.04 18.14
CA PHE A 30 18.13 25.08 18.57
C PHE A 30 19.24 25.27 17.52
N GLN A 31 19.56 26.52 17.23
CA GLN A 31 20.65 26.89 16.34
C GLN A 31 21.98 26.89 17.09
N THR A 32 22.99 26.25 16.51
CA THR A 32 24.33 26.15 17.08
C THR A 32 25.10 27.47 16.99
N VAL A 33 25.98 27.70 17.96
CA VAL A 33 26.79 28.91 18.05
C VAL A 33 28.25 28.57 17.80
N ASN A 34 28.90 29.32 16.89
CA ASN A 34 30.34 29.22 16.70
C ASN A 34 31.08 29.76 17.94
N GLN A 35 31.71 28.86 18.68
CA GLN A 35 32.43 29.19 19.91
C GLN A 35 33.52 30.25 19.68
N ASN A 36 34.23 30.20 18.55
CA ASN A 36 35.34 31.11 18.26
C ASN A 36 34.89 32.57 18.03
N ALA A 37 33.58 32.78 17.77
CA ALA A 37 33.00 34.10 17.62
C ALA A 37 32.58 34.73 18.96
N LEU A 38 32.72 34.02 20.09
CA LEU A 38 32.31 34.50 21.40
C LEU A 38 33.40 35.36 22.07
N PRO A 39 33.04 36.33 22.94
CA PRO A 39 34.00 37.16 23.66
C PRO A 39 34.97 36.38 24.57
N ASN A 40 34.48 35.30 25.19
CA ASN A 40 35.25 34.42 26.09
C ASN A 40 35.09 32.96 25.65
N PRO A 41 35.72 32.53 24.54
CA PRO A 41 35.49 31.21 23.97
C PRO A 41 35.84 30.09 24.97
N SER A 42 36.92 30.24 25.74
CA SER A 42 37.37 29.22 26.70
C SER A 42 36.41 28.94 27.87
N ASP A 43 35.44 29.84 28.11
CA ASP A 43 34.42 29.62 29.14
C ASP A 43 33.47 28.48 28.78
N TYR A 44 33.42 28.15 27.49
CA TYR A 44 32.50 27.19 26.88
C TYR A 44 33.27 26.07 26.17
N ASP A 45 34.45 25.69 26.64
CA ASP A 45 35.21 24.56 26.06
C ASP A 45 34.54 23.21 26.36
N ASP A 46 34.48 22.32 25.37
CA ASP A 46 34.19 20.90 25.58
C ASP A 46 35.46 20.17 26.07
N LEU A 47 35.73 20.27 27.37
CA LEU A 47 36.98 19.78 28.01
C LEU A 47 37.26 18.28 27.86
N GLU A 48 36.21 17.48 27.77
CA GLU A 48 36.32 16.03 27.62
C GLU A 48 36.13 15.60 26.15
N ASN A 49 35.93 16.54 25.22
CA ASN A 49 35.65 16.27 23.81
C ASN A 49 34.46 15.32 23.63
N THR A 50 33.34 15.69 24.23
CA THR A 50 32.13 14.87 24.28
C THR A 50 31.22 15.07 23.06
N GLY A 51 31.62 15.90 22.09
CA GLY A 51 30.82 16.16 20.89
C GLY A 51 29.52 16.91 21.21
N SER A 52 29.49 17.65 22.32
CA SER A 52 28.36 18.49 22.67
C SER A 52 28.28 19.70 21.73
N TYR A 53 27.09 20.24 21.57
CA TYR A 53 26.84 21.45 20.79
C TYR A 53 26.68 22.65 21.71
N LEU A 54 27.10 23.82 21.24
CA LEU A 54 27.01 25.09 21.96
C LEU A 54 25.81 25.90 21.46
N PHE A 55 25.00 26.42 22.39
CA PHE A 55 23.76 27.15 22.10
C PHE A 55 23.68 28.48 22.86
N ASP A 56 22.93 29.46 22.32
CA ASP A 56 22.61 30.73 23.00
C ASP A 56 21.23 30.65 23.68
N ALA A 57 21.21 30.75 25.01
CA ALA A 57 19.95 30.78 25.77
C ALA A 57 19.24 32.14 25.70
N GLY A 58 19.97 33.22 25.37
CA GLY A 58 19.45 34.59 25.33
C GLY A 58 18.68 34.96 24.07
N VAL A 59 18.74 34.12 23.03
CA VAL A 59 18.02 34.33 21.75
C VAL A 59 16.63 33.70 21.82
N ASP A 60 15.62 34.38 21.27
CA ASP A 60 14.25 33.87 21.06
C ASP A 60 13.59 33.20 22.28
N GLY A 61 13.93 33.67 23.48
CA GLY A 61 13.44 33.09 24.73
C GLY A 61 13.87 31.64 24.96
N ASN A 62 14.96 31.19 24.33
CA ASN A 62 15.50 29.84 24.44
C ASN A 62 15.67 29.38 25.90
N GLU A 63 16.00 30.30 26.82
CA GLU A 63 16.08 30.04 28.25
C GLU A 63 14.83 29.35 28.85
N LYS A 64 13.62 29.68 28.33
CA LYS A 64 12.36 29.08 28.77
C LYS A 64 11.94 27.86 27.94
N LYS A 65 12.69 27.52 26.90
CA LYS A 65 12.40 26.36 26.05
C LYS A 65 12.83 25.08 26.75
N ARG A 66 12.21 23.98 26.33
CA ARG A 66 12.46 22.63 26.85
C ARG A 66 13.54 21.94 26.02
N LEU A 67 14.56 21.41 26.69
CA LEU A 67 15.49 20.43 26.10
C LEU A 67 14.85 19.03 26.08
N SER A 68 13.92 18.76 27.00
CA SER A 68 13.12 17.54 27.01
C SER A 68 11.80 17.80 27.76
N LEU A 69 10.91 16.81 27.82
CA LEU A 69 9.63 16.94 28.54
C LEU A 69 9.82 17.41 29.99
N SER A 70 10.92 17.04 30.64
CA SER A 70 11.20 17.28 32.05
C SER A 70 12.33 18.29 32.32
N ILE A 71 13.04 18.79 31.30
CA ILE A 71 14.23 19.65 31.47
C ILE A 71 14.08 20.94 30.65
N LEU A 72 14.08 22.09 31.33
CA LEU A 72 14.16 23.40 30.69
C LEU A 72 15.62 23.83 30.54
N VAL A 73 15.89 24.70 29.56
CA VAL A 73 17.23 25.31 29.37
C VAL A 73 17.67 26.03 30.64
N GLN A 74 16.80 26.83 31.27
CA GLN A 74 17.11 27.52 32.53
C GLN A 74 17.48 26.59 33.69
N ASP A 75 16.94 25.37 33.73
CA ASP A 75 17.21 24.40 34.81
C ASP A 75 18.52 23.64 34.54
N PHE A 76 18.94 23.59 33.28
CA PHE A 76 20.14 22.88 32.84
C PHE A 76 21.36 23.80 32.70
N LYS A 77 21.21 25.03 32.22
CA LYS A 77 22.34 25.96 32.05
C LYS A 77 22.82 26.50 33.39
N SER A 78 24.05 27.00 33.41
CA SER A 78 24.54 27.70 34.58
C SER A 78 23.77 29.03 34.77
N PRO A 79 23.37 29.40 36.01
CA PRO A 79 22.49 30.55 36.25
C PRO A 79 22.99 31.86 35.64
N ASN A 80 24.30 32.11 35.74
CA ASN A 80 24.92 33.36 35.28
C ASN A 80 25.38 33.31 33.82
N SER A 81 25.17 32.18 33.14
CA SER A 81 25.68 31.95 31.80
C SER A 81 24.61 32.21 30.75
N ARG A 82 25.01 32.91 29.67
CA ARG A 82 24.17 33.16 28.48
C ARG A 82 24.18 31.96 27.54
N TYR A 83 25.32 31.31 27.37
CA TYR A 83 25.47 30.18 26.48
C TYR A 83 25.53 28.88 27.28
N PHE A 84 25.17 27.77 26.66
CA PHE A 84 25.26 26.45 27.29
C PHE A 84 25.61 25.37 26.28
N ARG A 85 26.27 24.31 26.75
CA ARG A 85 26.51 23.11 25.95
C ARG A 85 25.54 22.01 26.31
N ALA A 86 25.04 21.28 25.33
CA ALA A 86 24.22 20.09 25.54
C ALA A 86 24.43 19.07 24.41
N HIS A 87 24.25 17.79 24.73
CA HIS A 87 24.22 16.71 23.74
C HIS A 87 22.82 16.06 23.71
N PRO A 88 22.14 15.98 22.54
CA PRO A 88 20.76 15.48 22.45
C PRO A 88 20.56 14.09 23.07
N ALA A 89 21.43 13.14 22.75
CA ALA A 89 21.36 11.78 23.31
C ALA A 89 21.57 11.73 24.83
N PHE A 90 22.44 12.58 25.39
CA PHE A 90 22.61 12.66 26.84
C PHE A 90 21.34 13.15 27.51
N ILE A 91 20.74 14.23 26.98
CA ILE A 91 19.46 14.75 27.47
C ILE A 91 18.34 13.71 27.36
N SER A 92 18.31 12.92 26.28
CA SER A 92 17.33 11.84 26.12
C SER A 92 17.51 10.71 27.15
N CYS A 93 18.75 10.32 27.44
CA CYS A 93 19.05 9.41 28.54
C CYS A 93 18.51 9.96 29.88
N VAL A 94 18.83 11.20 30.23
CA VAL A 94 18.38 11.83 31.48
C VAL A 94 16.85 11.92 31.53
N GLN A 95 16.20 12.25 30.42
CA GLN A 95 14.75 12.27 30.31
C GLN A 95 14.12 10.90 30.60
N LYS A 96 14.71 9.80 30.10
CA LYS A 96 14.23 8.44 30.39
C LYS A 96 14.39 8.09 31.87
N VAL A 97 15.50 8.49 32.49
CA VAL A 97 15.73 8.33 33.94
C VAL A 97 14.66 9.06 34.75
N MET A 98 14.41 10.33 34.44
CA MET A 98 13.39 11.13 35.12
C MET A 98 11.99 10.54 34.92
N ARG A 99 11.67 10.04 33.72
CA ARG A 99 10.37 9.43 33.40
C ARG A 99 10.15 8.11 34.13
N ASP A 100 11.16 7.24 34.19
CA ASP A 100 11.05 5.94 34.89
C ASP A 100 10.74 6.13 36.38
N LEU A 101 11.39 7.11 37.02
CA LEU A 101 11.13 7.43 38.42
C LEU A 101 9.83 8.22 38.62
N GLN A 102 9.47 9.10 37.69
CA GLN A 102 8.18 9.79 37.73
C GLN A 102 7.01 8.79 37.65
N ASN A 103 7.13 7.72 36.86
CA ASN A 103 6.14 6.64 36.79
C ASN A 103 6.03 5.82 38.09
N GLN A 104 6.97 6.00 39.02
CA GLN A 104 6.97 5.43 40.37
C GLN A 104 6.61 6.48 41.44
N ASP A 105 5.99 7.59 41.04
CA ASP A 105 5.64 8.75 41.88
C ASP A 105 6.85 9.44 42.55
N LYS A 106 8.04 9.31 41.96
CA LYS A 106 9.29 9.90 42.47
C LYS A 106 9.82 10.97 41.52
N SER A 107 9.46 12.21 41.79
CA SER A 107 9.88 13.34 40.96
C SER A 107 11.33 13.77 41.21
N LEU A 108 12.09 13.94 40.13
CA LEU A 108 13.45 14.47 40.15
C LEU A 108 13.50 15.95 39.79
N MET A 109 14.58 16.62 40.19
CA MET A 109 14.99 17.94 39.69
C MET A 109 16.47 17.93 39.29
N VAL A 110 16.81 18.78 38.33
CA VAL A 110 18.21 19.06 37.98
C VAL A 110 18.78 19.96 39.07
N PHE A 111 19.76 19.46 39.82
CA PHE A 111 20.47 20.25 40.83
C PHE A 111 21.55 21.12 40.17
N ASN A 112 22.32 20.52 39.25
CA ASN A 112 23.29 21.22 38.40
C ASN A 112 23.32 20.55 37.02
N GLY A 113 23.35 21.33 35.94
CA GLY A 113 23.58 20.85 34.58
C GLY A 113 24.90 21.37 34.02
N PHE A 114 24.83 22.05 32.87
CA PHE A 114 25.97 22.71 32.24
C PHE A 114 26.58 23.80 33.16
N LEU A 115 27.91 23.81 33.24
CA LEU A 115 28.68 24.80 34.01
C LEU A 115 29.60 25.58 33.07
N SER A 116 29.64 26.91 33.19
CA SER A 116 30.70 27.69 32.54
C SER A 116 32.01 27.55 33.32
N LYS A 117 33.16 27.86 32.70
CA LYS A 117 34.43 27.94 33.44
C LYS A 117 34.37 28.91 34.61
N ALA A 118 33.70 30.06 34.44
CA ALA A 118 33.54 31.06 35.48
C ALA A 118 32.75 30.52 36.69
N ASP A 119 31.67 29.77 36.44
CA ASP A 119 30.82 29.20 37.50
C ASP A 119 31.45 27.94 38.16
N ALA A 120 32.24 27.17 37.41
CA ALA A 120 32.99 26.04 37.96
C ALA A 120 34.12 26.51 38.91
N GLY A 121 34.72 27.68 38.63
CA GLY A 121 35.87 28.21 39.37
C GLY A 121 37.14 27.37 39.16
N ASN A 122 37.90 27.15 40.24
CA ASN A 122 39.12 26.32 40.20
C ASN A 122 38.84 24.81 40.33
N ARG A 123 37.58 24.38 40.39
CA ARG A 123 37.20 22.97 40.50
C ARG A 123 37.43 22.28 39.16
N ASN A 124 38.09 21.13 39.19
CA ASN A 124 38.45 20.36 38.00
C ASN A 124 38.22 18.86 38.19
N GLY A 125 37.28 18.49 39.08
CA GLY A 125 36.85 17.12 39.25
C GLY A 125 36.12 16.61 38.02
N LYS A 126 35.90 15.29 37.95
CA LYS A 126 35.18 14.66 36.83
C LYS A 126 33.78 15.26 36.66
N GLN A 127 33.09 15.56 37.76
CA GLN A 127 31.77 16.18 37.76
C GLN A 127 31.78 17.54 37.04
N GLU A 128 32.74 18.41 37.37
CA GLU A 128 32.84 19.73 36.74
C GLU A 128 33.32 19.63 35.30
N ARG A 129 34.25 18.72 34.97
CA ARG A 129 34.73 18.56 33.60
C ARG A 129 33.60 18.13 32.65
N TYR A 130 32.79 17.14 33.02
CA TYR A 130 31.65 16.72 32.20
C TYR A 130 30.48 17.72 32.23
N GLY A 131 30.26 18.40 33.36
CA GLY A 131 29.32 19.53 33.41
C GLY A 131 29.71 20.66 32.45
N ARG A 132 30.99 21.02 32.38
CA ARG A 132 31.51 22.00 31.41
C ARG A 132 31.46 21.52 29.96
N SER A 133 31.58 20.22 29.75
CA SER A 133 31.36 19.58 28.45
C SER A 133 29.88 19.48 28.04
N GLY A 134 28.91 19.91 28.87
CA GLY A 134 27.49 19.84 28.52
C GLY A 134 26.91 18.42 28.47
N THR A 135 27.63 17.46 29.02
CA THR A 135 27.30 16.02 29.01
C THR A 135 27.35 15.43 30.42
N GLY A 136 27.24 16.28 31.44
CA GLY A 136 27.11 15.92 32.84
C GLY A 136 25.90 16.62 33.48
N VAL A 137 25.21 15.92 34.38
CA VAL A 137 24.07 16.46 35.14
C VAL A 137 24.06 15.85 36.53
N THR A 138 23.78 16.66 37.55
CA THR A 138 23.53 16.20 38.91
C THR A 138 22.04 16.25 39.19
N LEU A 139 21.45 15.10 39.53
CA LEU A 139 20.03 14.92 39.82
C LEU A 139 19.82 14.70 41.31
N THR A 140 18.70 15.20 41.82
CA THR A 140 18.22 14.95 43.18
C THR A 140 16.70 14.82 43.18
N PHE A 141 16.14 14.21 44.21
CA PHE A 141 14.69 14.16 44.38
C PHE A 141 14.14 15.53 44.76
N LYS A 142 12.95 15.85 44.28
CA LYS A 142 12.24 17.05 44.75
C LYS A 142 11.96 16.93 46.26
N PRO A 143 11.94 18.05 47.00
CA PRO A 143 11.55 18.05 48.40
C PRO A 143 10.17 17.38 48.59
N GLY A 144 10.05 16.50 49.58
CA GLY A 144 8.79 15.84 49.93
C GLY A 144 8.53 14.48 49.25
N VAL A 145 9.46 13.95 48.44
CA VAL A 145 9.33 12.58 47.87
C VAL A 145 9.63 11.54 48.95
N GLY A 146 8.62 10.75 49.34
CA GLY A 146 8.75 9.67 50.32
C GLY A 146 9.46 8.43 49.76
N GLY A 147 10.27 7.75 50.59
CA GLY A 147 10.96 6.50 50.21
C GLY A 147 12.03 6.65 49.12
N ALA A 148 12.46 7.89 48.85
CA ALA A 148 13.49 8.22 47.88
C ALA A 148 14.88 7.77 48.35
N GLN A 149 15.56 7.01 47.50
CA GLN A 149 16.96 6.61 47.67
C GLN A 149 17.72 6.97 46.39
N THR A 150 18.86 7.64 46.51
CA THR A 150 19.65 8.12 45.36
C THR A 150 20.09 6.98 44.44
N GLU A 151 20.27 5.78 44.98
CA GLU A 151 20.54 4.55 44.23
C GLU A 151 19.44 4.23 43.21
N GLN A 152 18.20 4.68 43.42
CA GLN A 152 17.11 4.53 42.44
C GLN A 152 17.35 5.38 41.18
N ILE A 153 17.99 6.55 41.31
CA ILE A 153 18.41 7.37 40.18
C ILE A 153 19.50 6.65 39.38
N ALA A 154 20.51 6.12 40.08
CA ALA A 154 21.56 5.34 39.45
C ALA A 154 20.99 4.08 38.75
N THR A 155 20.06 3.37 39.39
CA THR A 155 19.38 2.19 38.84
C THR A 155 18.66 2.52 37.53
N ALA A 156 17.86 3.58 37.51
CA ALA A 156 17.17 4.01 36.32
C ALA A 156 18.15 4.43 35.20
N ALA A 157 19.26 5.07 35.52
CA ALA A 157 20.31 5.42 34.56
C ALA A 157 20.99 4.17 33.96
N LEU A 158 21.35 3.20 34.80
CA LEU A 158 21.98 1.93 34.38
C LEU A 158 21.05 1.07 33.52
N LYS A 159 19.73 1.20 33.72
CA LYS A 159 18.72 0.50 32.92
C LYS A 159 18.57 1.07 31.50
N HIS A 160 18.71 2.39 31.32
CA HIS A 160 18.31 3.05 30.08
C HIS A 160 19.48 3.58 29.24
N CYS A 161 20.55 4.04 29.86
CA CYS A 161 21.59 4.81 29.18
C CYS A 161 22.73 3.98 28.56
N PRO A 162 23.17 2.82 29.10
CA PRO A 162 24.29 2.07 28.54
C PRO A 162 24.12 1.68 27.08
N VAL A 163 22.96 1.11 26.70
CA VAL A 163 22.68 0.72 25.31
C VAL A 163 22.59 1.94 24.39
N MET A 164 22.07 3.07 24.90
CA MET A 164 21.99 4.31 24.12
C MET A 164 23.39 4.89 23.84
N PHE A 165 24.27 4.88 24.84
CA PHE A 165 25.62 5.45 24.70
C PHE A 165 26.59 4.53 23.96
N GLU A 166 26.42 3.21 24.07
CA GLU A 166 27.22 2.23 23.33
C GLU A 166 27.16 2.49 21.82
N ARG A 167 25.98 2.84 21.30
CA ARG A 167 25.75 3.18 19.89
C ARG A 167 26.47 4.44 19.44
N LEU A 168 26.74 5.34 20.37
CA LEU A 168 27.52 6.56 20.15
C LEU A 168 29.01 6.34 20.44
N GLN A 169 29.42 5.09 20.70
CA GLN A 169 30.78 4.71 21.10
C GLN A 169 31.23 5.38 22.40
N ARG A 170 30.27 5.58 23.31
CA ARG A 170 30.44 6.24 24.61
C ARG A 170 29.94 5.34 25.72
N SER A 171 30.29 5.69 26.94
CA SER A 171 29.86 4.97 28.14
C SER A 171 29.16 5.89 29.12
N LEU A 172 28.41 5.27 30.03
CA LEU A 172 27.78 5.95 31.14
C LEU A 172 28.80 6.10 32.27
N GLY A 173 28.84 7.30 32.85
CA GLY A 173 29.48 7.56 34.12
C GLY A 173 28.46 7.93 35.19
N ILE A 174 28.64 7.40 36.40
CA ILE A 174 27.81 7.68 37.58
C ILE A 174 28.72 7.96 38.77
N ILE A 175 28.45 9.07 39.45
CA ILE A 175 29.10 9.42 40.72
C ILE A 175 28.01 9.70 41.75
N MET A 176 28.01 8.95 42.85
CA MET A 176 27.17 9.25 44.00
C MET A 176 27.72 10.50 44.70
N VAL A 177 26.89 11.52 44.93
CA VAL A 177 27.32 12.82 45.50
C VAL A 177 26.63 13.03 46.84
N GLY A 178 27.32 12.65 47.92
CA GLY A 178 26.74 12.44 49.23
C GLY A 178 25.52 11.51 49.17
N ASP A 179 24.70 11.54 50.21
CA ASP A 179 23.52 10.68 50.30
C ASP A 179 22.29 11.22 49.53
N ASN A 180 22.37 12.40 48.90
CA ASN A 180 21.21 13.14 48.39
C ASN A 180 21.22 13.44 46.89
N ALA A 181 22.32 13.22 46.17
CA ALA A 181 22.40 13.51 44.74
C ALA A 181 23.21 12.46 43.95
N VAL A 182 22.95 12.40 42.65
CA VAL A 182 23.68 11.52 41.72
C VAL A 182 24.11 12.34 40.51
N HIS A 183 25.40 12.32 40.21
CA HIS A 183 25.95 12.90 39.00
C HIS A 183 26.02 11.84 37.91
N LEU A 184 25.35 12.08 36.79
CA LEU A 184 25.38 11.27 35.59
C LEU A 184 26.17 12.00 34.51
N HIS A 185 27.00 11.28 33.76
CA HIS A 185 27.65 11.86 32.58
C HIS A 185 27.81 10.86 31.45
N MET A 186 27.97 11.39 30.24
CA MET A 186 28.33 10.63 29.05
C MET A 186 29.82 10.85 28.73
N THR A 187 30.57 9.76 28.55
CA THR A 187 32.00 9.86 28.28
C THR A 187 32.30 10.35 26.86
N SER A 188 33.58 10.57 26.57
CA SER A 188 34.05 10.85 25.21
C SER A 188 34.26 9.58 24.39
N THR A 189 34.41 9.73 23.08
CA THR A 189 34.79 8.62 22.17
C THR A 189 36.25 8.19 22.37
N GLN A 190 37.08 9.03 22.99
CA GLN A 190 38.49 8.72 23.27
C GLN A 190 38.68 8.06 24.65
N ASN A 191 37.84 8.41 25.62
CA ASN A 191 37.84 7.87 26.98
C ASN A 191 36.51 7.16 27.27
N ALA A 192 36.20 6.13 26.50
CA ALA A 192 34.88 5.51 26.49
C ALA A 192 34.71 4.36 27.50
N ALA A 193 35.49 4.33 28.58
CA ALA A 193 35.33 3.35 29.65
C ALA A 193 34.23 3.81 30.63
N PRO A 194 33.34 2.91 31.09
CA PRO A 194 32.35 3.26 32.10
C PRO A 194 33.02 3.69 33.40
N PHE A 195 32.49 4.73 34.03
CA PHE A 195 33.05 5.32 35.25
C PHE A 195 32.03 5.26 36.38
N PHE A 196 32.25 4.41 37.37
CA PHE A 196 31.35 4.26 38.52
C PHE A 196 32.13 4.54 39.79
N ASP A 197 31.73 5.58 40.50
CA ASP A 197 32.43 6.03 41.71
C ASP A 197 31.46 6.60 42.75
N VAL A 198 31.95 6.79 43.97
CA VAL A 198 31.24 7.45 45.05
C VAL A 198 32.13 8.53 45.63
N ASP A 199 31.57 9.68 46.00
CA ASP A 199 32.36 10.73 46.66
C ASP A 199 32.67 10.39 48.13
N ASP A 200 33.59 11.15 48.72
CA ASP A 200 34.02 10.94 50.12
C ASP A 200 32.89 11.11 51.14
N ASN A 201 31.78 11.74 50.75
CA ASN A 201 30.63 12.02 51.62
C ASN A 201 29.51 10.97 51.50
N TYR A 202 29.64 9.99 50.60
CA TYR A 202 28.69 8.90 50.45
C TYR A 202 29.03 7.75 51.41
N SER A 203 28.13 7.45 52.34
CA SER A 203 28.43 6.58 53.47
C SER A 203 27.99 5.12 53.30
N ARG A 204 27.21 4.81 52.25
CA ARG A 204 26.49 3.52 52.14
C ARG A 204 27.27 2.40 51.45
N MET A 205 28.13 2.73 50.49
CA MET A 205 28.95 1.76 49.77
C MET A 205 30.32 2.34 49.45
N THR A 206 31.32 1.48 49.31
CA THR A 206 32.63 1.86 48.75
C THR A 206 32.58 1.88 47.22
N SER A 207 33.49 2.59 46.56
CA SER A 207 33.57 2.64 45.08
C SER A 207 33.66 1.25 44.45
N THR A 208 34.38 0.30 45.07
CA THR A 208 34.50 -1.08 44.56
C THR A 208 33.17 -1.83 44.61
N VAL A 209 32.43 -1.73 45.73
CA VAL A 209 31.12 -2.36 45.88
C VAL A 209 30.11 -1.72 44.93
N PHE A 210 30.13 -0.39 44.84
CA PHE A 210 29.27 0.36 43.94
C PHE A 210 29.50 -0.01 42.48
N LYS A 211 30.75 -0.13 42.04
CA LYS A 211 31.09 -0.58 40.69
C LYS A 211 30.51 -1.97 40.38
N SER A 212 30.64 -2.93 41.31
CA SER A 212 30.06 -4.25 41.12
C SER A 212 28.53 -4.20 41.02
N TRP A 213 27.89 -3.45 41.93
CA TRP A 213 26.45 -3.26 41.94
C TRP A 213 25.94 -2.60 40.64
N CYS A 214 26.66 -1.60 40.11
CA CYS A 214 26.30 -0.95 38.86
C CYS A 214 26.26 -1.93 37.69
N LEU A 215 27.26 -2.82 37.60
CA LEU A 215 27.31 -3.84 36.56
C LEU A 215 26.14 -4.83 36.67
N ASP A 216 25.74 -5.21 37.89
CA ASP A 216 24.55 -6.06 38.11
C ASP A 216 23.26 -5.38 37.62
N GLN A 217 23.12 -4.07 37.82
CA GLN A 217 21.96 -3.32 37.33
C GLN A 217 21.93 -3.18 35.81
N ILE A 218 23.09 -3.09 35.14
CA ILE A 218 23.16 -3.11 33.67
C ILE A 218 22.64 -4.45 33.15
N ASP A 219 23.04 -5.56 33.77
CA ASP A 219 22.59 -6.90 33.39
C ASP A 219 21.05 -7.03 33.50
N LEU A 220 20.45 -6.47 34.55
CA LEU A 220 19.00 -6.39 34.71
C LEU A 220 18.34 -5.47 33.69
N GLY A 221 19.00 -4.37 33.33
CA GLY A 221 18.48 -3.37 32.40
C GLY A 221 18.43 -3.84 30.94
N LEU A 222 19.29 -4.78 30.56
CA LEU A 222 19.32 -5.37 29.22
C LEU A 222 18.15 -6.32 28.95
N ASP A 223 17.43 -6.76 29.98
CA ASP A 223 16.38 -7.75 29.81
C ASP A 223 15.21 -7.23 28.98
N PRO A 224 14.88 -7.88 27.84
CA PRO A 224 13.76 -7.45 27.02
C PRO A 224 12.44 -7.52 27.79
N ILE A 225 11.48 -6.65 27.45
CA ILE A 225 10.17 -6.61 28.08
C ILE A 225 9.38 -7.85 27.62
N GLY A 226 9.09 -8.78 28.54
CA GLY A 226 8.41 -10.05 28.25
C GLY A 226 9.28 -11.14 27.60
N SER A 227 8.67 -12.31 27.35
CA SER A 227 9.27 -13.42 26.59
C SER A 227 8.15 -14.08 25.77
N PRO A 228 8.38 -14.36 24.48
CA PRO A 228 7.37 -14.99 23.63
C PRO A 228 7.08 -16.43 24.07
N ASP A 229 5.86 -16.91 23.84
CA ASP A 229 5.55 -18.33 24.00
C ASP A 229 6.19 -19.15 22.88
N CYS A 230 7.15 -20.00 23.25
CA CYS A 230 7.89 -20.86 22.31
C CYS A 230 7.29 -22.27 22.17
N SER A 231 6.14 -22.55 22.77
CA SER A 231 5.51 -23.89 22.78
C SER A 231 5.21 -24.43 21.38
N LYS A 232 4.89 -23.54 20.43
CA LYS A 232 4.54 -23.88 19.04
C LYS A 232 5.75 -23.89 18.08
N VAL A 233 6.94 -23.54 18.57
CA VAL A 233 8.15 -23.48 17.74
C VAL A 233 8.73 -24.89 17.58
N ARG A 234 9.11 -25.26 16.36
CA ARG A 234 9.69 -26.57 16.04
C ARG A 234 10.98 -26.80 16.85
N VAL A 235 11.12 -28.01 17.38
CA VAL A 235 12.38 -28.49 17.96
C VAL A 235 13.28 -29.04 16.84
N LEU A 236 14.54 -28.61 16.81
CA LEU A 236 15.53 -29.10 15.85
C LEU A 236 16.36 -30.23 16.48
N GLN A 237 16.32 -31.42 15.90
CA GLN A 237 17.20 -32.54 16.26
C GLN A 237 18.64 -32.28 15.80
N ASN A 238 19.59 -33.09 16.28
CA ASN A 238 20.99 -32.99 15.84
C ASN A 238 21.09 -33.11 14.30
N GLY A 239 21.80 -32.18 13.67
CA GLY A 239 21.96 -32.06 12.22
C GLY A 239 20.84 -31.31 11.50
N GLN A 240 19.73 -30.98 12.19
CA GLN A 240 18.62 -30.26 11.56
C GLN A 240 18.84 -28.76 11.52
N ILE A 241 18.24 -28.15 10.50
CA ILE A 241 18.36 -26.74 10.14
C ILE A 241 16.95 -26.11 10.09
N TYR A 242 16.88 -24.83 10.42
CA TYR A 242 15.75 -23.95 10.19
C TYR A 242 16.21 -22.74 9.34
N PRO A 243 15.50 -22.39 8.26
CA PRO A 243 14.45 -23.16 7.57
C PRO A 243 14.95 -24.55 7.11
N SER A 244 14.04 -25.49 6.85
CA SER A 244 14.43 -26.90 6.60
C SER A 244 14.75 -27.22 5.13
N ASP A 245 14.49 -26.30 4.24
CA ASP A 245 14.66 -26.34 2.79
C ASP A 245 16.04 -25.85 2.32
N VAL A 246 16.89 -25.40 3.25
CA VAL A 246 18.23 -24.87 2.96
C VAL A 246 19.34 -25.73 3.54
N THR A 247 20.55 -25.58 2.99
CA THR A 247 21.74 -26.33 3.45
C THR A 247 22.78 -25.47 4.16
N THR A 248 22.87 -24.19 3.80
CA THR A 248 23.85 -23.24 4.35
C THR A 248 23.16 -22.00 4.94
N PRO A 249 23.78 -21.29 5.90
CA PRO A 249 23.21 -20.05 6.41
C PRO A 249 23.12 -18.97 5.33
N GLN A 250 24.09 -18.90 4.40
CA GLN A 250 24.15 -17.90 3.34
C GLN A 250 22.97 -17.96 2.35
N GLU A 251 22.40 -19.15 2.09
CA GLU A 251 21.17 -19.30 1.30
C GLU A 251 19.99 -18.51 1.89
N VAL A 252 19.95 -18.34 3.22
CA VAL A 252 18.84 -17.66 3.91
C VAL A 252 19.17 -16.22 4.23
N VAL A 253 20.38 -15.98 4.73
CA VAL A 253 20.74 -14.67 5.28
C VAL A 253 21.53 -13.79 4.31
N GLY A 254 21.88 -14.33 3.15
CA GLY A 254 22.72 -13.69 2.14
C GLY A 254 24.21 -13.77 2.48
N ASP A 255 25.03 -13.80 1.44
CA ASP A 255 26.49 -13.85 1.48
C ASP A 255 27.10 -12.65 2.21
N VAL A 256 28.36 -12.76 2.60
CA VAL A 256 29.17 -11.64 3.09
C VAL A 256 29.44 -10.66 1.95
N ASP A 257 29.30 -9.36 2.18
CA ASP A 257 29.74 -8.34 1.21
C ASP A 257 31.25 -8.17 1.27
N ALA A 258 31.70 -7.65 2.40
CA ALA A 258 33.06 -7.29 2.69
C ALA A 258 33.28 -7.53 4.19
N PRO A 259 34.36 -8.23 4.57
CA PRO A 259 34.72 -8.38 5.98
C PRO A 259 34.85 -7.01 6.64
N ILE A 260 34.16 -6.82 7.77
CA ILE A 260 34.30 -5.60 8.57
C ILE A 260 35.66 -5.66 9.29
N THR A 261 36.46 -4.61 9.17
CA THR A 261 37.77 -4.51 9.83
C THR A 261 37.87 -3.24 10.66
N ARG A 262 38.76 -3.24 11.65
CA ARG A 262 39.06 -2.07 12.48
C ARG A 262 39.69 -0.90 11.72
N ASP A 263 40.11 -1.10 10.47
CA ASP A 263 40.66 -0.03 9.62
C ASP A 263 39.56 0.80 8.95
N SER A 264 38.33 0.27 8.85
CA SER A 264 37.15 1.01 8.38
C SER A 264 36.33 1.49 9.58
N ASP A 265 36.62 2.69 10.09
CA ASP A 265 35.86 3.28 11.20
C ASP A 265 34.35 3.34 10.90
N ALA A 266 33.98 3.59 9.63
CA ALA A 266 32.60 3.64 9.18
C ALA A 266 31.89 2.29 9.36
N ASP A 267 32.40 1.21 8.76
CA ASP A 267 31.76 -0.11 8.85
C ASP A 267 31.89 -0.69 10.26
N PHE A 268 33.03 -0.52 10.92
CA PHE A 268 33.27 -1.05 12.27
C PHE A 268 32.38 -0.38 13.32
N SER A 269 31.99 0.88 13.11
CA SER A 269 31.03 1.57 13.97
C SER A 269 29.63 0.96 13.96
N THR A 270 29.25 0.26 12.89
CA THR A 270 27.92 -0.36 12.74
C THR A 270 27.73 -1.59 13.62
N LEU A 271 28.83 -2.21 14.06
CA LEU A 271 28.79 -3.31 15.02
C LEU A 271 28.41 -2.80 16.41
N VAL A 272 27.67 -3.63 17.14
CA VAL A 272 27.17 -3.35 18.48
C VAL A 272 27.88 -4.25 19.47
N GLN A 273 28.36 -3.69 20.58
CA GLN A 273 28.99 -4.43 21.67
C GLN A 273 27.96 -4.82 22.73
N TYR A 274 27.85 -6.13 23.00
CA TYR A 274 27.00 -6.63 24.08
C TYR A 274 27.55 -6.24 25.48
N GLN A 275 26.81 -5.40 26.19
CA GLN A 275 27.26 -4.79 27.46
C GLN A 275 27.12 -5.69 28.70
N GLY A 276 26.27 -6.71 28.65
CA GLY A 276 25.93 -7.53 29.82
C GLY A 276 26.90 -8.67 30.11
N ARG A 277 26.86 -9.16 31.36
CA ARG A 277 27.57 -10.35 31.89
C ARG A 277 26.64 -11.54 32.14
N ASN A 278 25.36 -11.37 31.84
CA ASN A 278 24.34 -12.42 31.77
C ASN A 278 24.59 -13.47 30.67
N ILE A 279 25.54 -13.22 29.76
CA ILE A 279 26.04 -14.18 28.77
C ILE A 279 27.53 -14.43 29.03
N ASP A 280 27.95 -15.69 28.97
CA ASP A 280 29.36 -16.06 28.98
C ASP A 280 29.94 -15.98 27.57
N PHE A 281 30.94 -15.13 27.36
CA PHE A 281 31.66 -15.05 26.09
C PHE A 281 33.00 -15.74 26.22
N VAL A 282 33.27 -16.71 25.34
CA VAL A 282 34.61 -17.27 25.20
C VAL A 282 35.47 -16.21 24.53
N ASN A 283 36.47 -15.73 25.27
CA ASN A 283 37.48 -14.81 24.76
C ASN A 283 38.74 -15.63 24.46
N ALA A 284 38.79 -16.31 23.32
CA ALA A 284 39.98 -17.01 22.84
C ALA A 284 41.05 -16.00 22.34
N GLU A 285 40.62 -14.75 22.12
CA GLU A 285 41.29 -13.64 21.44
C GLU A 285 42.19 -12.79 22.37
N LYS A 286 42.59 -13.34 23.53
CA LYS A 286 43.18 -12.60 24.66
C LYS A 286 44.58 -12.00 24.45
N SER A 287 45.23 -12.23 23.32
CA SER A 287 46.61 -11.77 23.10
C SER A 287 46.65 -10.48 22.28
N ALA A 288 47.61 -9.60 22.56
CA ALA A 288 47.81 -8.35 21.82
C ALA A 288 48.11 -8.55 20.31
N ALA A 289 48.35 -9.79 19.86
CA ALA A 289 48.56 -10.15 18.46
C ALA A 289 47.25 -10.34 17.67
N TRP A 290 46.08 -10.37 18.36
CA TRP A 290 44.80 -10.78 17.79
C TRP A 290 43.94 -9.67 17.19
N CYS A 291 44.29 -8.39 17.36
CA CYS A 291 43.51 -7.28 16.80
C CYS A 291 44.34 -6.65 15.71
N GLY A 292 43.79 -6.62 14.50
CA GLY A 292 44.49 -6.42 13.23
C GLY A 292 45.29 -5.13 13.03
N LYS A 293 45.54 -4.31 14.07
CA LYS A 293 46.40 -3.12 13.99
C LYS A 293 47.71 -3.32 14.77
N PRO A 294 48.88 -3.35 14.10
CA PRO A 294 50.18 -3.38 14.76
C PRO A 294 50.31 -2.26 15.80
N GLY A 295 50.59 -2.63 17.05
CA GLY A 295 50.80 -1.68 18.17
C GLY A 295 49.57 -1.31 18.99
N THR A 296 48.37 -1.83 18.69
CA THR A 296 47.16 -1.64 19.52
C THR A 296 46.76 -2.97 20.17
N PRO A 297 46.92 -3.14 21.50
CA PRO A 297 46.63 -4.41 22.15
C PRO A 297 45.13 -4.67 22.28
N CYS A 298 44.75 -5.93 22.17
CA CYS A 298 43.38 -6.39 22.42
C CYS A 298 43.09 -6.26 23.90
N VAL A 299 41.84 -5.96 24.20
CA VAL A 299 41.39 -5.83 25.58
C VAL A 299 40.85 -7.18 26.05
N ASP A 300 41.26 -7.65 27.23
CA ASP A 300 40.62 -8.82 27.83
C ASP A 300 39.25 -8.44 28.40
N CYS A 301 38.20 -9.01 27.83
CA CYS A 301 36.81 -8.73 28.19
C CYS A 301 36.11 -9.93 28.83
N GLY A 302 36.87 -10.91 29.33
CA GLY A 302 36.32 -12.07 30.03
C GLY A 302 35.45 -11.68 31.24
N ALA A 303 35.74 -10.54 31.87
CA ALA A 303 34.97 -10.01 33.00
C ALA A 303 33.81 -9.07 32.61
N GLY A 304 33.72 -8.61 31.36
CA GLY A 304 32.77 -7.59 30.90
C GLY A 304 33.37 -6.65 29.84
N PRO A 305 32.58 -5.73 29.25
CA PRO A 305 33.09 -4.70 28.35
C PRO A 305 34.04 -3.75 29.10
N VAL A 306 35.13 -3.33 28.44
CA VAL A 306 36.10 -2.39 29.03
C VAL A 306 35.82 -0.94 28.61
N GLY A 307 35.38 -0.74 27.36
CA GLY A 307 34.95 0.55 26.86
C GLY A 307 34.24 0.40 25.51
N ASN A 308 33.58 1.47 25.07
CA ASN A 308 32.78 1.48 23.84
C ASN A 308 33.44 2.18 22.66
N SER A 309 34.63 2.76 22.86
CA SER A 309 35.42 3.34 21.76
C SER A 309 35.89 2.25 20.81
N LEU A 310 36.08 2.59 19.54
CA LEU A 310 36.43 1.60 18.51
C LEU A 310 37.67 0.77 18.88
N ASN A 311 38.68 1.38 19.50
CA ASN A 311 39.89 0.69 19.96
C ASN A 311 39.73 -0.10 21.29
N GLN A 312 38.66 0.11 22.05
CA GLN A 312 38.39 -0.59 23.32
C GLN A 312 37.29 -1.66 23.20
N ARG A 313 36.64 -1.74 22.03
CA ARG A 313 35.59 -2.71 21.72
C ARG A 313 36.14 -4.13 21.61
N CYS A 314 35.40 -5.06 22.18
CA CYS A 314 35.75 -6.46 22.34
C CYS A 314 35.20 -7.32 21.20
N THR A 315 36.09 -7.92 20.42
CA THR A 315 35.74 -8.74 19.24
C THR A 315 34.74 -9.83 19.56
N ALA A 316 34.94 -10.59 20.64
CA ALA A 316 34.02 -11.67 21.07
C ALA A 316 32.60 -11.18 21.41
N ARG A 317 32.40 -9.89 21.71
CA ARG A 317 31.10 -9.29 22.08
C ARG A 317 30.48 -8.44 20.97
N LEU A 318 31.21 -8.25 19.86
CA LEU A 318 30.72 -7.51 18.71
C LEU A 318 29.81 -8.39 17.86
N MET A 319 28.74 -7.79 17.37
CA MET A 319 27.79 -8.41 16.46
C MET A 319 26.99 -7.33 15.73
N SER A 320 26.34 -7.70 14.63
CA SER A 320 25.38 -6.83 13.96
C SER A 320 24.20 -6.50 14.90
N GLN A 321 23.55 -5.36 14.70
CA GLN A 321 22.42 -4.92 15.53
C GLN A 321 21.25 -5.93 15.53
N ARG A 322 21.04 -6.66 14.42
CA ARG A 322 20.02 -7.72 14.36
C ARG A 322 20.42 -8.92 15.21
N MET A 323 21.67 -9.34 15.14
CA MET A 323 22.19 -10.44 15.96
C MET A 323 22.13 -10.08 17.45
N TYR A 324 22.46 -8.84 17.81
CA TYR A 324 22.29 -8.33 19.18
C TYR A 324 20.85 -8.50 19.67
N ASN A 325 19.86 -8.14 18.85
CA ASN A 325 18.45 -8.27 19.21
C ASN A 325 18.04 -9.74 19.45
N VAL A 326 18.54 -10.66 18.62
CA VAL A 326 18.28 -12.11 18.75
C VAL A 326 18.95 -12.65 20.02
N VAL A 327 20.25 -12.40 20.20
CA VAL A 327 21.03 -12.86 21.35
C VAL A 327 20.48 -12.30 22.67
N ASN A 328 20.09 -11.02 22.70
CA ASN A 328 19.54 -10.40 23.89
C ASN A 328 18.15 -10.97 24.30
N ARG A 329 17.36 -11.44 23.34
CA ARG A 329 16.12 -12.19 23.61
C ARG A 329 16.42 -13.62 24.05
N LEU A 330 17.34 -14.27 23.36
CA LEU A 330 17.72 -15.66 23.62
C LEU A 330 18.26 -15.84 25.04
N GLN A 331 19.17 -14.98 25.51
CA GLN A 331 19.73 -15.07 26.86
C GLN A 331 18.65 -15.06 27.94
N LYS A 332 17.62 -14.23 27.78
CA LYS A 332 16.54 -14.12 28.75
C LYS A 332 15.72 -15.42 28.81
N MET A 333 15.40 -15.98 27.64
CA MET A 333 14.68 -17.25 27.54
C MET A 333 15.49 -18.41 28.14
N VAL A 334 16.80 -18.45 27.89
CA VAL A 334 17.70 -19.47 28.44
C VAL A 334 17.80 -19.38 29.97
N ARG A 335 17.88 -18.16 30.53
CA ARG A 335 17.87 -17.97 32.00
C ARG A 335 16.53 -18.32 32.64
N ALA A 336 15.41 -18.13 31.95
CA ALA A 336 14.11 -18.57 32.43
C ALA A 336 14.05 -20.11 32.60
N ASP A 337 14.84 -20.83 31.82
CA ASP A 337 15.05 -22.28 31.94
C ASP A 337 16.19 -22.65 32.94
N ASN A 338 16.61 -21.73 33.81
CA ASN A 338 17.70 -21.89 34.79
C ASN A 338 19.08 -22.22 34.17
N GLU A 339 19.33 -21.80 32.94
CA GLU A 339 20.61 -21.96 32.26
C GLU A 339 21.25 -20.60 31.94
N LYS A 340 22.54 -20.60 31.62
CA LYS A 340 23.24 -19.39 31.15
C LYS A 340 23.72 -19.59 29.72
N LEU A 341 23.40 -18.64 28.84
CA LEU A 341 23.85 -18.66 27.45
C LEU A 341 25.37 -18.47 27.41
N LYS A 342 26.05 -19.29 26.62
CA LYS A 342 27.48 -19.17 26.33
C LYS A 342 27.68 -18.99 24.84
N ILE A 343 28.39 -17.94 24.43
CA ILE A 343 28.76 -17.67 23.05
C ILE A 343 30.22 -18.05 22.87
N GLU A 344 30.47 -19.01 21.97
CA GLU A 344 31.81 -19.52 21.67
C GLU A 344 32.51 -18.71 20.58
N LYS A 345 31.74 -18.14 19.65
CA LYS A 345 32.24 -17.27 18.56
C LYS A 345 31.14 -16.31 18.12
N ALA A 346 31.47 -15.05 17.87
CA ALA A 346 30.53 -14.02 17.41
C ALA A 346 31.07 -13.25 16.20
N PHE A 347 31.78 -12.14 16.42
CA PHE A 347 32.51 -11.44 15.37
C PHE A 347 33.94 -11.97 15.26
N ASP A 348 34.46 -12.04 14.04
CA ASP A 348 35.81 -12.52 13.74
C ASP A 348 36.52 -11.51 12.83
N GLU A 349 37.79 -11.22 13.11
CA GLU A 349 38.58 -10.23 12.38
C GLU A 349 39.96 -10.78 12.02
N LYS A 350 40.56 -10.24 10.95
CA LYS A 350 41.89 -10.66 10.51
C LYS A 350 42.96 -10.16 11.50
N TYR A 351 43.93 -11.02 11.85
CA TYR A 351 45.03 -10.66 12.75
C TYR A 351 46.37 -11.35 12.46
N GLU A 352 47.44 -10.87 13.09
CA GLU A 352 48.82 -11.32 12.86
C GLU A 352 49.00 -12.77 13.33
N GLY A 353 49.28 -13.68 12.38
CA GLY A 353 49.47 -15.11 12.64
C GLY A 353 48.25 -16.00 12.37
N HIS A 354 47.11 -15.44 11.93
CA HIS A 354 45.92 -16.19 11.51
C HIS A 354 45.39 -15.69 10.16
N GLU A 355 46.29 -15.15 9.33
CA GLU A 355 45.95 -14.71 7.98
C GLU A 355 45.52 -15.87 7.07
N THR A 356 46.02 -17.09 7.33
CA THR A 356 45.72 -18.29 6.55
C THR A 356 44.39 -18.94 6.91
N ASP A 357 43.92 -18.73 8.14
CA ASP A 357 42.76 -19.40 8.72
C ASP A 357 41.56 -18.45 8.83
N PHE A 358 41.74 -17.18 8.44
CA PHE A 358 40.67 -16.18 8.36
C PHE A 358 39.83 -16.37 7.08
N ASP A 359 38.59 -16.82 7.27
CA ASP A 359 37.64 -16.99 6.18
C ASP A 359 36.87 -15.68 5.91
N VAL A 360 37.27 -14.98 4.85
CA VAL A 360 36.61 -13.75 4.39
C VAL A 360 35.14 -13.94 4.00
N THR A 361 34.71 -15.18 3.73
CA THR A 361 33.32 -15.50 3.35
C THR A 361 32.44 -15.88 4.54
N SER A 362 33.02 -15.93 5.74
CA SER A 362 32.32 -16.29 6.97
C SER A 362 31.46 -15.14 7.47
N LEU A 363 30.19 -15.43 7.77
CA LEU A 363 29.23 -14.47 8.35
C LEU A 363 29.67 -13.92 9.72
N HIS A 364 30.66 -14.53 10.37
CA HIS A 364 31.29 -13.96 11.56
C HIS A 364 32.01 -12.64 11.26
N THR A 365 32.52 -12.42 10.06
CA THR A 365 33.25 -11.20 9.68
C THR A 365 32.37 -9.96 9.53
N GLU A 366 31.05 -10.13 9.53
CA GLU A 366 30.08 -9.04 9.60
C GLU A 366 29.27 -9.07 10.91
N GLY A 367 29.64 -9.94 11.86
CA GLY A 367 28.92 -10.12 13.11
C GLY A 367 27.48 -10.64 12.91
N ARG A 368 27.20 -11.34 11.81
CA ARG A 368 25.88 -11.88 11.45
C ARG A 368 25.69 -13.34 11.83
N MET A 369 26.70 -13.98 12.40
CA MET A 369 26.64 -15.37 12.87
C MET A 369 27.22 -15.49 14.27
N VAL A 370 26.62 -16.36 15.09
CA VAL A 370 27.14 -16.73 16.41
C VAL A 370 27.10 -18.25 16.58
N VAL A 371 28.06 -18.76 17.33
CA VAL A 371 28.08 -20.14 17.82
C VAL A 371 27.73 -20.12 19.30
N ALA A 372 26.60 -20.74 19.65
CA ALA A 372 26.03 -20.71 20.98
C ALA A 372 25.97 -22.10 21.63
N THR A 373 26.18 -22.14 22.93
CA THR A 373 25.98 -23.32 23.80
C THR A 373 25.50 -22.83 25.18
N LEU A 374 25.51 -23.71 26.18
CA LEU A 374 25.16 -23.39 27.56
C LEU A 374 26.41 -23.41 28.46
N ALA A 375 26.45 -22.54 29.45
CA ALA A 375 27.58 -22.44 30.39
C ALA A 375 27.80 -23.73 31.19
N SER A 376 26.73 -24.47 31.49
CA SER A 376 26.79 -25.77 32.18
C SER A 376 27.33 -26.92 31.31
N GLY A 377 27.53 -26.69 30.01
CA GLY A 377 27.69 -27.74 29.02
C GLY A 377 26.34 -28.37 28.66
N GLY A 378 26.12 -28.63 27.37
CA GLY A 378 24.83 -29.12 26.88
C GLY A 378 24.83 -30.62 26.60
N ASP A 379 23.92 -31.35 27.24
CA ASP A 379 23.44 -32.61 26.68
C ASP A 379 22.54 -32.35 25.45
N SER A 380 22.22 -33.40 24.70
CA SER A 380 21.45 -33.26 23.46
C SER A 380 20.09 -32.58 23.67
N ALA A 381 19.39 -32.85 24.78
CA ALA A 381 18.05 -32.29 25.03
C ALA A 381 18.12 -30.78 25.29
N LYS A 382 19.11 -30.33 26.07
CA LYS A 382 19.34 -28.91 26.32
C LYS A 382 19.72 -28.14 25.06
N ILE A 383 20.55 -28.73 24.19
CA ILE A 383 20.93 -28.10 22.92
C ILE A 383 19.74 -28.04 21.94
N GLN A 384 18.90 -29.08 21.89
CA GLN A 384 17.64 -29.05 21.13
C GLN A 384 16.72 -27.92 21.62
N LYS A 385 16.62 -27.73 22.95
CA LYS A 385 15.87 -26.63 23.53
C LYS A 385 16.47 -25.27 23.17
N LEU A 386 17.79 -25.12 23.26
CA LEU A 386 18.49 -23.89 22.86
C LEU A 386 18.20 -23.52 21.40
N ALA A 387 18.22 -24.49 20.48
CA ALA A 387 17.89 -24.27 19.08
C ALA A 387 16.43 -23.81 18.89
N GLN A 388 15.48 -24.42 19.60
CA GLN A 388 14.07 -23.99 19.61
C GLN A 388 13.94 -22.54 20.10
N LEU A 389 14.63 -22.18 21.19
CA LEU A 389 14.62 -20.82 21.74
C LEU A 389 15.27 -19.81 20.78
N ALA A 390 16.30 -20.20 20.02
CA ALA A 390 16.92 -19.33 19.01
C ALA A 390 15.95 -18.97 17.88
N ILE A 391 15.17 -19.93 17.38
CA ILE A 391 14.11 -19.68 16.39
C ILE A 391 13.05 -18.74 17.00
N CYS A 392 12.64 -19.03 18.24
CA CYS A 392 11.67 -18.21 18.98
C CYS A 392 12.15 -16.76 19.20
N ALA A 393 13.47 -16.58 19.36
CA ALA A 393 14.15 -15.29 19.46
C ALA A 393 14.22 -14.50 18.13
N LYS A 394 13.67 -15.06 17.05
CA LYS A 394 13.64 -14.49 15.69
C LYS A 394 14.98 -14.53 14.95
N ALA A 395 15.79 -15.56 15.20
CA ALA A 395 16.90 -15.91 14.31
C ALA A 395 16.36 -16.25 12.91
N ASP A 396 17.06 -15.80 11.87
CA ASP A 396 16.67 -16.11 10.48
C ASP A 396 17.14 -17.50 10.07
N PHE A 397 18.28 -17.96 10.59
CA PHE A 397 18.80 -19.31 10.41
C PHE A 397 19.26 -19.93 11.74
N VAL A 398 18.96 -21.21 11.94
CA VAL A 398 19.41 -21.98 13.10
C VAL A 398 19.82 -23.40 12.67
N LYS A 399 21.02 -23.85 13.04
CA LYS A 399 21.47 -25.23 12.87
C LYS A 399 21.88 -25.84 14.20
N ASN A 400 21.34 -27.02 14.52
CA ASN A 400 21.72 -27.78 15.70
C ASN A 400 22.85 -28.76 15.34
N GLU A 401 24.04 -28.62 15.94
CA GLU A 401 25.19 -29.52 15.73
C GLU A 401 25.40 -30.54 16.88
N GLY A 402 24.41 -30.67 17.75
CA GLY A 402 24.37 -31.66 18.83
C GLY A 402 24.97 -31.16 20.15
N ASN A 403 26.12 -30.48 20.10
CA ASN A 403 26.79 -29.88 21.28
C ASN A 403 26.73 -28.34 21.30
N LYS A 404 26.35 -27.74 20.18
CA LYS A 404 26.25 -26.28 19.97
C LYS A 404 25.20 -25.97 18.91
N VAL A 405 24.81 -24.71 18.84
CA VAL A 405 23.85 -24.16 17.88
C VAL A 405 24.52 -23.05 17.10
N ILE A 406 24.45 -23.13 15.77
CA ILE A 406 24.83 -22.04 14.88
C ILE A 406 23.59 -21.20 14.62
N ILE A 407 23.71 -19.88 14.82
CA ILE A 407 22.62 -18.93 14.64
C ILE A 407 23.12 -17.84 13.68
N ALA A 408 22.35 -17.54 12.63
CA ALA A 408 22.67 -16.46 11.71
C ALA A 408 21.46 -15.55 11.45
N VAL A 409 21.74 -14.31 11.03
CA VAL A 409 20.73 -13.27 10.79
C VAL A 409 20.95 -12.52 9.48
N LYS A 410 19.84 -12.06 8.88
CA LYS A 410 19.81 -11.15 7.72
C LYS A 410 20.42 -9.78 8.06
N LYS A 411 20.80 -9.01 7.04
CA LYS A 411 21.13 -7.59 7.21
C LYS A 411 19.89 -6.79 7.62
N MET A 412 20.11 -5.64 8.25
CA MET A 412 19.04 -4.78 8.78
C MET A 412 19.55 -3.35 8.91
N TYR A 413 18.73 -2.39 8.49
CA TYR A 413 18.93 -0.98 8.75
C TYR A 413 18.49 -0.60 10.18
N GLY A 414 19.31 0.20 10.85
CA GLY A 414 18.98 0.78 12.15
C GLY A 414 18.79 -0.25 13.27
N ASN A 415 17.99 0.13 14.28
CA ASN A 415 17.87 -0.62 15.55
C ASN A 415 16.76 -1.67 15.56
N THR A 416 15.77 -1.47 14.70
CA THR A 416 14.55 -2.26 14.62
C THR A 416 14.31 -2.64 13.18
N ALA A 417 13.97 -3.90 12.93
CA ALA A 417 13.70 -4.40 11.59
C ALA A 417 12.53 -3.62 10.96
N GLN A 418 12.84 -2.84 9.92
CA GLN A 418 11.85 -2.21 9.05
C GLN A 418 11.56 -3.18 7.90
N LYS A 419 10.28 -3.51 7.72
CA LYS A 419 9.82 -4.46 6.72
C LYS A 419 9.04 -3.75 5.63
N ILE A 420 9.27 -4.16 4.39
CA ILE A 420 8.58 -3.65 3.20
C ILE A 420 7.69 -4.79 2.71
N ALA A 421 6.38 -4.55 2.68
CA ALA A 421 5.39 -5.56 2.35
C ALA A 421 5.17 -5.62 0.84
N PHE A 422 5.46 -6.78 0.25
CA PHE A 422 5.01 -7.18 -1.08
C PHE A 422 3.85 -8.17 -0.94
N PRO A 423 3.07 -8.41 -2.00
CA PRO A 423 1.92 -9.33 -1.95
C PRO A 423 2.22 -10.71 -1.33
N ASN A 424 3.36 -11.32 -1.70
CA ASN A 424 3.69 -12.69 -1.28
C ASN A 424 4.83 -12.78 -0.24
N ILE A 425 5.59 -11.70 -0.02
CA ILE A 425 6.78 -11.69 0.85
C ILE A 425 7.01 -10.35 1.55
N GLU A 426 7.70 -10.37 2.69
CA GLU A 426 8.22 -9.17 3.35
C GLU A 426 9.75 -9.11 3.23
N LEU A 427 10.27 -8.00 2.70
CA LEU A 427 11.71 -7.75 2.61
C LEU A 427 12.17 -6.79 3.70
N LEU A 428 13.44 -6.89 4.10
CA LEU A 428 14.02 -6.02 5.12
C LEU A 428 14.72 -4.82 4.48
N ARG A 429 14.55 -3.64 5.08
CA ARG A 429 15.42 -2.49 4.78
C ARG A 429 16.84 -2.79 5.26
N VAL A 430 17.82 -2.49 4.43
CA VAL A 430 19.25 -2.73 4.68
C VAL A 430 20.11 -1.52 4.32
N GLU A 431 21.39 -1.58 4.69
CA GLU A 431 22.42 -0.60 4.31
C GLU A 431 23.56 -1.34 3.60
N PRO A 432 24.11 -0.76 2.51
CA PRO A 432 25.31 -1.28 1.86
C PRO A 432 26.56 -0.98 2.70
N PRO A 433 27.68 -1.67 2.45
CA PRO A 433 28.98 -1.32 3.02
C PRO A 433 29.36 0.13 2.69
N ALA A 434 30.16 0.76 3.56
CA ALA A 434 30.56 2.16 3.39
C ALA A 434 31.27 2.42 2.05
N ALA A 435 32.05 1.44 1.56
CA ALA A 435 32.73 1.52 0.27
C ALA A 435 31.77 1.62 -0.93
N ASP A 436 30.56 1.04 -0.81
CA ASP A 436 29.58 0.95 -1.89
C ASP A 436 28.44 1.97 -1.73
N LYS A 437 28.39 2.73 -0.62
CA LYS A 437 27.31 3.66 -0.31
C LYS A 437 27.02 4.64 -1.46
N GLN A 438 28.05 5.06 -2.19
CA GLN A 438 27.91 5.98 -3.33
C GLN A 438 27.13 5.36 -4.51
N LEU A 439 27.24 4.03 -4.75
CA LEU A 439 26.54 3.34 -5.84
C LEU A 439 25.02 3.37 -5.68
N TYR A 440 24.56 3.49 -4.44
CA TYR A 440 23.15 3.46 -4.05
C TYR A 440 22.65 4.82 -3.55
N SER A 441 23.47 5.86 -3.64
CA SER A 441 23.10 7.21 -3.22
C SER A 441 21.85 7.69 -3.97
N LEU A 442 20.95 8.37 -3.26
CA LEU A 442 19.78 8.96 -3.90
C LEU A 442 20.21 10.04 -4.91
N PRO A 443 19.42 10.28 -5.97
CA PRO A 443 19.73 11.33 -6.93
C PRO A 443 19.81 12.72 -6.29
N LYS A 444 20.46 13.66 -6.99
CA LYS A 444 20.52 15.06 -6.53
C LYS A 444 19.11 15.64 -6.37
N GLY A 445 18.85 16.26 -5.22
CA GLY A 445 17.56 16.88 -4.88
C GLY A 445 16.73 16.07 -3.88
N PHE A 446 17.17 14.85 -3.56
CA PHE A 446 16.67 14.06 -2.44
C PHE A 446 17.62 14.19 -1.25
N ASP A 447 17.08 14.13 -0.03
CA ASP A 447 17.83 14.22 1.22
C ASP A 447 17.84 12.91 2.01
N GLU A 448 18.37 12.93 3.24
CA GLU A 448 18.43 11.74 4.10
C GLU A 448 17.04 11.30 4.58
N ASP A 449 16.07 12.22 4.68
CA ASP A 449 14.70 11.90 5.10
C ASP A 449 13.98 11.09 4.00
N ASP A 450 14.31 11.35 2.72
CA ASP A 450 13.80 10.60 1.58
C ASP A 450 14.26 9.12 1.55
N GLU A 451 15.39 8.77 2.20
CA GLU A 451 15.86 7.38 2.24
C GLU A 451 14.88 6.43 2.94
N ALA A 452 14.02 6.96 3.81
CA ALA A 452 12.96 6.18 4.44
C ALA A 452 11.82 5.86 3.46
N THR A 453 11.54 6.77 2.51
CA THR A 453 10.53 6.59 1.46
C THR A 453 11.01 5.63 0.38
N TYR A 454 12.32 5.62 0.10
CA TYR A 454 12.94 4.78 -0.93
C TYR A 454 13.95 3.79 -0.31
N PRO A 455 13.49 2.79 0.45
CA PRO A 455 14.36 1.90 1.20
C PRO A 455 15.14 0.95 0.28
N LEU A 456 16.39 0.67 0.66
CA LEU A 456 17.21 -0.36 0.03
C LEU A 456 16.89 -1.74 0.59
N MET A 457 16.90 -2.73 -0.29
CA MET A 457 16.71 -4.16 -0.02
C MET A 457 17.88 -4.97 -0.57
N ASP A 458 18.13 -6.13 0.01
CA ASP A 458 19.19 -7.05 -0.41
C ASP A 458 18.63 -8.11 -1.36
N SER A 459 19.19 -8.23 -2.57
CA SER A 459 18.77 -9.24 -3.56
C SER A 459 19.56 -10.54 -3.51
N ASN A 460 20.65 -10.61 -2.75
CA ASN A 460 21.54 -11.77 -2.76
C ASN A 460 20.80 -13.05 -2.35
N ASN A 461 20.95 -14.09 -3.16
CA ASN A 461 20.28 -15.40 -3.05
C ASN A 461 18.74 -15.35 -2.99
N GLN A 462 18.11 -14.25 -3.46
CA GLN A 462 16.66 -14.04 -3.40
C GLN A 462 16.02 -13.81 -4.78
N HIS A 463 16.74 -14.05 -5.87
CA HIS A 463 16.24 -13.74 -7.23
C HIS A 463 14.98 -14.53 -7.61
N ASP A 464 14.84 -15.76 -7.12
CA ASP A 464 13.68 -16.62 -7.41
C ASP A 464 12.51 -16.41 -6.43
N GLU A 465 12.69 -15.58 -5.40
CA GLU A 465 11.63 -15.25 -4.45
C GLU A 465 10.51 -14.47 -5.16
N LEU A 466 9.28 -14.95 -5.02
CA LEU A 466 8.12 -14.34 -5.66
C LEU A 466 7.64 -13.14 -4.84
N LEU A 467 7.73 -11.95 -5.42
CA LEU A 467 7.17 -10.73 -4.84
C LEU A 467 5.64 -10.74 -4.93
N ALA A 468 5.13 -11.25 -6.05
CA ALA A 468 3.74 -11.48 -6.39
C ALA A 468 3.66 -12.70 -7.32
N ASP A 469 2.45 -13.12 -7.71
CA ASP A 469 2.26 -14.25 -8.62
C ASP A 469 3.00 -14.03 -9.94
N ASP A 470 3.74 -15.05 -10.39
CA ASP A 470 4.61 -15.00 -11.57
C ASP A 470 5.63 -13.83 -11.61
N THR A 471 5.95 -13.26 -10.46
CA THR A 471 6.76 -12.04 -10.35
C THR A 471 7.98 -12.26 -9.45
N PRO A 472 9.03 -12.95 -9.94
CA PRO A 472 10.25 -13.15 -9.17
C PRO A 472 11.05 -11.84 -9.03
N LEU A 473 11.67 -11.67 -7.86
CA LEU A 473 12.49 -10.50 -7.51
C LEU A 473 13.57 -10.21 -8.55
N GLY A 474 14.18 -11.27 -9.13
CA GLY A 474 15.24 -11.19 -10.13
C GLY A 474 14.88 -10.44 -11.41
N LEU A 475 13.59 -10.18 -11.67
CA LEU A 475 13.15 -9.32 -12.76
C LEU A 475 13.52 -7.86 -12.54
N PHE A 476 13.47 -7.38 -11.29
CA PHE A 476 13.57 -5.96 -10.97
C PHE A 476 14.92 -5.53 -10.44
N VAL A 477 15.86 -6.43 -10.21
CA VAL A 477 17.22 -6.10 -9.79
C VAL A 477 18.07 -5.66 -10.98
N SER A 478 19.21 -5.02 -10.69
CA SER A 478 20.17 -4.66 -11.74
C SER A 478 20.68 -5.92 -12.46
N LYS A 479 20.95 -5.77 -13.76
CA LYS A 479 21.58 -6.84 -14.55
C LYS A 479 23.10 -6.88 -14.38
N ASP A 480 23.68 -5.87 -13.73
CA ASP A 480 25.09 -5.89 -13.36
C ASP A 480 25.26 -6.75 -12.09
N PRO A 481 26.00 -7.88 -12.15
CA PRO A 481 26.16 -8.79 -11.01
C PRO A 481 26.96 -8.17 -9.85
N SER A 482 27.63 -7.03 -10.06
CA SER A 482 28.28 -6.27 -8.98
C SER A 482 27.30 -5.48 -8.12
N ILE A 483 26.05 -5.31 -8.58
CA ILE A 483 25.02 -4.54 -7.88
C ILE A 483 24.13 -5.50 -7.09
N ARG A 484 24.34 -5.54 -5.77
CA ARG A 484 23.62 -6.41 -4.83
C ARG A 484 22.33 -5.80 -4.30
N TYR A 485 22.35 -4.51 -3.99
CA TYR A 485 21.21 -3.85 -3.35
C TYR A 485 20.30 -3.20 -4.39
N PHE A 486 19.02 -3.09 -4.07
CA PHE A 486 18.05 -2.51 -4.98
C PHE A 486 16.94 -1.78 -4.22
N ARG A 487 16.22 -0.93 -4.95
CA ARG A 487 14.97 -0.30 -4.52
C ARG A 487 13.85 -0.78 -5.42
N LEU A 488 12.68 -0.99 -4.84
CA LEU A 488 11.49 -1.36 -5.59
C LEU A 488 10.25 -0.95 -4.82
N GLU A 489 9.41 -0.15 -5.46
CA GLU A 489 8.08 0.20 -4.98
C GLU A 489 7.15 -1.03 -5.11
N PRO A 490 6.48 -1.50 -4.03
CA PRO A 490 5.65 -2.71 -4.08
C PRO A 490 4.56 -2.70 -5.17
N ARG A 491 4.01 -1.52 -5.48
CA ARG A 491 3.01 -1.37 -6.54
C ARG A 491 3.56 -1.67 -7.93
N ILE A 492 4.86 -1.50 -8.18
CA ILE A 492 5.49 -1.89 -9.45
C ILE A 492 5.42 -3.40 -9.66
N ALA A 493 5.70 -4.19 -8.61
CA ALA A 493 5.57 -5.64 -8.68
C ALA A 493 4.12 -6.08 -8.90
N ARG A 494 3.15 -5.43 -8.22
CA ARG A 494 1.71 -5.69 -8.41
C ARG A 494 1.22 -5.33 -9.83
N CYS A 495 1.68 -4.20 -10.37
CA CYS A 495 1.41 -3.79 -11.74
C CYS A 495 1.89 -4.85 -12.76
N TYR A 496 3.15 -5.30 -12.65
CA TYR A 496 3.66 -6.34 -13.53
C TYR A 496 2.86 -7.64 -13.41
N ALA A 497 2.56 -8.09 -12.18
CA ALA A 497 1.76 -9.29 -11.94
C ALA A 497 0.37 -9.20 -12.60
N GLN A 498 -0.31 -8.05 -12.48
CA GLN A 498 -1.60 -7.83 -13.12
C GLN A 498 -1.51 -7.80 -14.65
N MET A 499 -0.46 -7.20 -15.23
CA MET A 499 -0.26 -7.25 -16.68
C MET A 499 -0.09 -8.69 -17.17
N VAL A 500 0.75 -9.48 -16.49
CA VAL A 500 0.99 -10.89 -16.83
C VAL A 500 -0.27 -11.73 -16.66
N TYR A 501 -0.99 -11.54 -15.55
CA TYR A 501 -2.28 -12.20 -15.30
C TYR A 501 -3.27 -11.90 -16.43
N ASN A 502 -3.50 -10.62 -16.75
CA ASN A 502 -4.51 -10.25 -17.75
C ASN A 502 -4.17 -10.68 -19.18
N LEU A 503 -2.88 -10.78 -19.53
CA LEU A 503 -2.47 -11.35 -20.81
C LEU A 503 -2.80 -12.85 -20.94
N ASN A 504 -2.84 -13.57 -19.82
CA ASN A 504 -2.90 -15.03 -19.81
C ASN A 504 -4.18 -15.60 -19.18
N LYS A 505 -5.01 -14.79 -18.54
CA LYS A 505 -6.18 -15.26 -17.77
C LYS A 505 -7.21 -16.03 -18.59
N HIS A 506 -7.27 -15.78 -19.90
CA HIS A 506 -8.21 -16.43 -20.83
C HIS A 506 -7.56 -17.56 -21.66
N ASN A 507 -6.28 -17.88 -21.40
CA ASN A 507 -5.61 -19.00 -22.07
C ASN A 507 -6.12 -20.34 -21.52
N GLN A 508 -6.32 -21.31 -22.40
CA GLN A 508 -6.70 -22.68 -22.02
C GLN A 508 -5.46 -23.49 -21.61
N ASP A 509 -5.67 -24.59 -20.88
CA ASP A 509 -4.61 -25.53 -20.54
C ASP A 509 -3.88 -26.03 -21.80
N GLY A 510 -2.59 -25.69 -21.91
CA GLY A 510 -1.73 -26.05 -23.04
C GLY A 510 -1.57 -24.94 -24.10
N ASP A 511 -2.31 -23.84 -24.00
CA ASP A 511 -2.03 -22.66 -24.82
C ASP A 511 -0.66 -22.05 -24.44
N PRO A 512 0.11 -21.56 -25.44
CA PRO A 512 1.40 -20.93 -25.15
C PRO A 512 1.19 -19.65 -24.34
N LYS A 513 1.82 -19.57 -23.16
CA LYS A 513 1.82 -18.37 -22.31
C LYS A 513 2.41 -17.18 -23.07
N ILE A 514 1.75 -16.03 -22.96
CA ILE A 514 2.28 -14.75 -23.41
C ILE A 514 3.19 -14.23 -22.29
N GLU A 515 4.49 -14.24 -22.57
CA GLU A 515 5.52 -13.85 -21.60
C GLU A 515 5.93 -12.38 -21.78
N LEU A 516 6.09 -11.69 -20.65
CA LEU A 516 6.66 -10.34 -20.58
C LEU A 516 8.08 -10.40 -20.02
N GLU A 517 9.01 -9.74 -20.70
CA GLU A 517 10.39 -9.61 -20.24
C GLU A 517 10.59 -8.23 -19.62
N VAL A 518 11.00 -8.17 -18.35
CA VAL A 518 11.51 -6.94 -17.75
C VAL A 518 12.93 -6.70 -18.25
N VAL A 519 13.06 -5.75 -19.17
CA VAL A 519 14.33 -5.38 -19.81
C VAL A 519 15.24 -4.67 -18.82
N ARG A 520 14.65 -3.89 -17.91
CA ARG A 520 15.37 -3.14 -16.88
C ARG A 520 14.45 -2.82 -15.70
N GLY A 521 14.85 -3.21 -14.50
CA GLY A 521 14.25 -2.73 -13.26
C GLY A 521 15.12 -1.65 -12.62
N PHE A 522 15.49 -1.86 -11.37
CA PHE A 522 16.44 -1.05 -10.63
C PHE A 522 17.79 -0.94 -11.36
N ILE A 523 18.40 0.24 -11.24
CA ILE A 523 19.78 0.50 -11.67
C ILE A 523 20.50 1.32 -10.60
N SER A 524 21.82 1.16 -10.51
CA SER A 524 22.64 1.99 -9.63
C SER A 524 22.78 3.43 -10.13
N THR A 525 23.24 4.34 -9.27
CA THR A 525 23.52 5.74 -9.62
C THR A 525 24.56 5.86 -10.73
N GLN A 526 25.54 4.95 -10.77
CA GLN A 526 26.53 4.90 -11.85
C GLN A 526 25.91 4.44 -13.17
N GLU A 527 25.08 3.40 -13.15
CA GLU A 527 24.38 2.92 -14.34
C GLU A 527 23.44 3.98 -14.91
N GLN A 528 22.75 4.72 -14.04
CA GLN A 528 21.89 5.85 -14.43
C GLN A 528 22.67 6.88 -15.26
N LEU A 529 23.81 7.36 -14.72
CA LEU A 529 24.67 8.36 -15.37
C LEU A 529 25.18 7.91 -16.75
N LEU A 530 25.38 6.60 -16.94
CA LEU A 530 25.85 6.04 -18.20
C LEU A 530 24.73 5.81 -19.22
N LYS A 531 23.49 5.54 -18.76
CA LYS A 531 22.40 5.08 -19.62
C LYS A 531 21.40 6.19 -19.97
N PHE A 532 21.28 7.23 -19.15
CA PHE A 532 20.27 8.26 -19.31
C PHE A 532 20.86 9.66 -19.25
N ASP A 533 20.38 10.52 -20.13
CA ASP A 533 20.62 11.96 -20.03
C ASP A 533 19.78 12.53 -18.87
N PRO A 534 20.29 13.52 -18.10
CA PRO A 534 19.52 14.17 -17.02
C PRO A 534 18.16 14.75 -17.43
N SER A 535 17.95 15.02 -18.73
CA SER A 535 16.67 15.47 -19.28
C SER A 535 15.68 14.35 -19.61
N ASP A 536 16.12 13.07 -19.58
CA ASP A 536 15.24 11.93 -19.85
C ASP A 536 14.27 11.72 -18.69
N LYS A 537 12.97 11.59 -18.98
CA LYS A 537 11.94 11.41 -17.94
C LYS A 537 12.15 10.16 -17.08
N ARG A 538 12.90 9.17 -17.58
CA ARG A 538 13.26 7.96 -16.83
C ARG A 538 14.35 8.19 -15.79
N TYR A 539 15.11 9.29 -15.89
CA TYR A 539 16.41 9.46 -15.25
C TYR A 539 16.40 9.01 -13.78
N ASN A 540 15.55 9.57 -12.92
CA ASN A 540 15.51 9.25 -11.47
C ASN A 540 14.63 8.06 -11.07
N THR A 541 13.82 7.51 -11.96
CA THR A 541 12.74 6.59 -11.58
C THR A 541 13.24 5.20 -11.17
N MET A 542 14.08 4.58 -11.99
CA MET A 542 14.62 3.24 -11.75
C MET A 542 15.63 3.21 -10.59
N THR A 543 16.36 4.31 -10.33
CA THR A 543 17.25 4.42 -9.15
C THR A 543 16.48 4.56 -7.84
N LEU A 544 15.26 5.11 -7.90
CA LEU A 544 14.31 5.16 -6.78
C LEU A 544 13.47 3.88 -6.65
N GLY A 545 13.50 2.99 -7.65
CA GLY A 545 12.68 1.78 -7.68
C GLY A 545 11.22 2.02 -8.06
N THR A 546 10.89 3.18 -8.62
CA THR A 546 9.52 3.59 -8.96
C THR A 546 9.17 3.40 -10.43
N GLY A 547 10.04 2.77 -11.23
CA GLY A 547 9.78 2.49 -12.63
C GLY A 547 10.60 1.32 -13.18
N PHE A 548 10.20 0.82 -14.35
CA PHE A 548 10.82 -0.30 -15.04
C PHE A 548 10.55 -0.27 -16.55
N GLU A 549 11.36 -0.97 -17.32
CA GLU A 549 11.19 -1.19 -18.77
C GLU A 549 10.74 -2.63 -19.04
N VAL A 550 9.72 -2.79 -19.88
CA VAL A 550 9.13 -4.09 -20.21
C VAL A 550 8.84 -4.22 -21.70
N ARG A 551 8.87 -5.45 -22.22
CA ARG A 551 8.48 -5.80 -23.58
C ARG A 551 7.87 -7.19 -23.65
N TYR A 552 7.26 -7.53 -24.78
CA TYR A 552 6.94 -8.93 -25.09
C TYR A 552 8.22 -9.73 -25.25
N SER A 553 8.29 -10.89 -24.59
CA SER A 553 9.42 -11.81 -24.73
C SER A 553 9.57 -12.31 -26.17
N ALA A 554 10.82 -12.53 -26.59
CA ALA A 554 11.14 -13.15 -27.87
C ALA A 554 10.71 -14.63 -27.96
N SER A 555 10.43 -15.27 -26.82
CA SER A 555 9.86 -16.64 -26.75
C SER A 555 8.42 -16.72 -27.25
N ASN A 556 7.71 -15.58 -27.35
CA ASN A 556 6.33 -15.54 -27.77
C ASN A 556 6.18 -15.97 -29.24
N THR A 557 5.20 -16.83 -29.52
CA THR A 557 4.92 -17.37 -30.87
C THR A 557 4.35 -16.33 -31.83
N GLN A 558 3.75 -15.25 -31.31
CA GLN A 558 3.13 -14.19 -32.09
C GLN A 558 3.74 -12.83 -31.75
N THR A 559 4.15 -12.10 -32.79
CA THR A 559 4.58 -10.70 -32.66
C THR A 559 3.39 -9.80 -32.37
N ARG A 560 3.47 -9.01 -31.30
CA ARG A 560 2.45 -8.05 -30.89
C ARG A 560 3.02 -6.62 -30.93
N PRO A 561 2.26 -5.62 -31.38
CA PRO A 561 2.73 -4.23 -31.37
C PRO A 561 2.96 -3.72 -29.93
N LEU A 562 4.06 -3.00 -29.69
CA LEU A 562 4.41 -2.51 -28.34
C LEU A 562 3.38 -1.57 -27.73
N HIS A 563 2.68 -0.77 -28.55
CA HIS A 563 1.63 0.13 -28.05
C HIS A 563 0.47 -0.61 -27.36
N THR A 564 0.28 -1.92 -27.62
CA THR A 564 -0.72 -2.72 -26.89
C THR A 564 -0.36 -2.89 -25.42
N LEU A 565 0.94 -2.88 -25.07
CA LEU A 565 1.38 -2.89 -23.68
C LEU A 565 1.13 -1.56 -22.98
N ILE A 566 1.11 -0.43 -23.70
CA ILE A 566 0.77 0.87 -23.13
C ILE A 566 -0.66 0.83 -22.64
N LYS A 567 -1.58 0.40 -23.51
CA LYS A 567 -2.98 0.23 -23.16
C LYS A 567 -3.17 -0.70 -21.95
N LEU A 568 -2.51 -1.86 -21.96
CA LEU A 568 -2.52 -2.79 -20.84
C LEU A 568 -1.99 -2.15 -19.54
N ALA A 569 -0.89 -1.40 -19.60
CA ALA A 569 -0.33 -0.73 -18.43
C ALA A 569 -1.27 0.37 -17.91
N VAL A 570 -1.90 1.17 -18.79
CA VAL A 570 -2.90 2.17 -18.40
C VAL A 570 -4.07 1.51 -17.67
N GLU A 571 -4.61 0.42 -18.24
CA GLU A 571 -5.83 -0.22 -17.74
C GLU A 571 -5.61 -0.97 -16.42
N TYR A 572 -4.42 -1.53 -16.17
CA TYR A 572 -4.18 -2.35 -14.97
C TYR A 572 -3.18 -1.74 -13.98
N CYS A 573 -2.09 -1.14 -14.45
CA CYS A 573 -1.14 -0.48 -13.55
C CYS A 573 -1.66 0.87 -13.06
N GLY A 574 -2.39 1.61 -13.91
CA GLY A 574 -3.01 2.89 -13.55
C GLY A 574 -3.85 2.81 -12.26
N PRO A 575 -4.89 1.95 -12.20
CA PRO A 575 -5.69 1.77 -10.99
C PRO A 575 -4.85 1.34 -9.78
N THR A 576 -3.90 0.41 -9.96
CA THR A 576 -2.99 -0.04 -8.89
C THR A 576 -2.16 1.09 -8.29
N PHE A 577 -1.77 2.09 -9.09
CA PHE A 577 -1.02 3.25 -8.59
C PHE A 577 -1.94 4.27 -7.90
N HIS A 578 -3.20 4.37 -8.34
CA HIS A 578 -4.18 5.32 -7.82
C HIS A 578 -4.79 4.94 -6.46
N GLU A 579 -5.01 3.63 -6.19
CA GLU A 579 -5.76 3.10 -5.03
C GLU A 579 -5.39 3.70 -3.66
N SER A 580 -4.13 4.04 -3.40
CA SER A 580 -3.64 4.43 -2.05
C SER A 580 -3.28 5.91 -1.95
N ASP A 581 -2.42 6.40 -2.83
CA ASP A 581 -1.80 7.73 -2.72
C ASP A 581 -2.24 8.70 -3.83
N LYS A 582 -3.25 8.32 -4.62
CA LYS A 582 -3.71 9.06 -5.80
C LYS A 582 -2.58 9.41 -6.78
N GLN A 583 -1.57 8.54 -6.84
CA GLN A 583 -0.51 8.67 -7.84
C GLN A 583 -1.01 8.18 -9.19
N GLU A 584 -0.39 8.70 -10.23
CA GLU A 584 -0.74 8.42 -11.61
C GLU A 584 0.40 7.65 -12.29
N ILE A 585 0.19 7.31 -13.55
CA ILE A 585 1.10 6.49 -14.34
C ILE A 585 1.82 7.32 -15.40
N GLY A 586 3.12 7.09 -15.52
CA GLY A 586 3.90 7.53 -16.67
C GLY A 586 4.24 6.37 -17.58
N ILE A 587 4.09 6.57 -18.90
CA ILE A 587 4.41 5.55 -19.89
C ILE A 587 5.21 6.13 -21.06
N GLY A 588 6.39 5.56 -21.30
CA GLY A 588 7.25 5.94 -22.42
C GLY A 588 7.32 4.83 -23.48
N LEU A 589 7.02 5.15 -24.74
CA LEU A 589 7.20 4.24 -25.88
C LEU A 589 8.60 4.42 -26.50
N TYR A 590 9.33 3.31 -26.60
CA TYR A 590 10.66 3.22 -27.19
C TYR A 590 10.69 2.13 -28.26
N SER A 591 11.76 2.09 -29.06
CA SER A 591 11.83 1.27 -30.28
C SER A 591 11.57 -0.23 -30.10
N ASP A 592 11.89 -0.79 -28.93
CA ASP A 592 11.81 -2.22 -28.65
C ASP A 592 11.19 -2.56 -27.27
N ARG A 593 10.67 -1.55 -26.56
CA ARG A 593 10.17 -1.68 -25.19
C ARG A 593 9.25 -0.52 -24.83
N ILE A 594 8.52 -0.68 -23.73
CA ILE A 594 7.86 0.43 -23.04
C ILE A 594 8.51 0.66 -21.66
N PHE A 595 8.39 1.87 -21.15
CA PHE A 595 8.76 2.24 -19.80
C PHE A 595 7.50 2.57 -19.01
N ILE A 596 7.42 2.13 -17.76
CA ILE A 596 6.29 2.36 -16.85
C ILE A 596 6.85 2.87 -15.51
N ASP A 597 6.27 3.93 -14.96
CA ASP A 597 6.58 4.42 -13.63
C ASP A 597 5.39 5.01 -12.88
N VAL A 598 5.57 5.11 -11.57
CA VAL A 598 4.67 5.81 -10.64
C VAL A 598 5.08 7.27 -10.54
N ARG A 599 4.14 8.20 -10.70
CA ARG A 599 4.40 9.66 -10.65
C ARG A 599 3.17 10.45 -10.19
N THR A 600 3.31 11.77 -10.11
CA THR A 600 2.23 12.67 -9.68
C THR A 600 1.21 12.95 -10.77
N ASP A 601 1.63 12.98 -12.03
CA ASP A 601 0.79 13.38 -13.16
C ASP A 601 0.88 12.38 -14.32
N PHE A 602 -0.26 12.11 -14.95
CA PHE A 602 -0.40 11.19 -16.05
C PHE A 602 0.33 11.71 -17.29
N ASP A 603 1.12 10.82 -17.89
CA ASP A 603 1.86 11.18 -19.08
C ASP A 603 2.16 9.98 -19.95
N VAL A 604 1.94 10.16 -21.25
CA VAL A 604 2.33 9.23 -22.30
C VAL A 604 3.21 9.97 -23.29
N TRP A 605 4.41 9.46 -23.52
CA TRP A 605 5.34 10.04 -24.49
C TRP A 605 5.98 8.96 -25.36
N THR A 606 6.50 9.38 -26.51
CA THR A 606 7.27 8.51 -27.40
C THR A 606 8.46 9.26 -27.98
N LYS A 607 9.58 8.57 -28.17
CA LYS A 607 10.68 9.05 -29.04
C LYS A 607 10.57 8.53 -30.48
N PHE A 608 9.63 7.60 -30.72
CA PHE A 608 9.44 6.89 -32.00
C PHE A 608 7.97 6.97 -32.41
N PRO A 609 7.51 8.10 -32.97
CA PRO A 609 6.12 8.30 -33.38
C PRO A 609 5.61 7.24 -34.37
N GLU A 610 6.50 6.66 -35.17
CA GLU A 610 6.20 5.59 -36.13
C GLU A 610 5.71 4.29 -35.49
N GLN A 611 5.86 4.11 -34.17
CA GLN A 611 5.39 2.94 -33.43
C GLN A 611 4.00 3.12 -32.80
N MET A 612 3.47 4.35 -32.86
CA MET A 612 2.11 4.63 -32.40
C MET A 612 1.09 3.91 -33.30
N PRO A 613 -0.10 3.62 -32.79
CA PRO A 613 -1.18 3.09 -33.61
C PRO A 613 -1.50 4.05 -34.77
N THR A 614 -1.72 3.51 -35.97
CA THR A 614 -1.95 4.30 -37.19
C THR A 614 -3.24 5.11 -37.21
N GLU A 615 -4.14 4.85 -36.26
CA GLU A 615 -5.42 5.53 -36.10
C GLU A 615 -5.29 6.95 -35.50
N TYR A 616 -4.20 7.25 -34.80
CA TYR A 616 -3.96 8.57 -34.21
C TYR A 616 -3.17 9.47 -35.17
N LYS A 617 -3.59 10.73 -35.30
CA LYS A 617 -2.92 11.70 -36.19
C LYS A 617 -1.76 12.40 -35.50
N SER A 618 -1.76 12.47 -34.17
CA SER A 618 -0.72 13.10 -33.37
C SER A 618 -0.47 12.37 -32.04
N LEU A 619 0.68 12.62 -31.41
CA LEU A 619 0.96 12.14 -30.05
C LEU A 619 0.01 12.76 -29.02
N ALA A 620 -0.47 13.99 -29.25
CA ALA A 620 -1.42 14.63 -28.34
C ALA A 620 -2.76 13.86 -28.34
N ASP A 621 -3.24 13.47 -29.52
CA ASP A 621 -4.47 12.68 -29.68
C ASP A 621 -4.33 11.33 -28.95
N TYR A 622 -3.18 10.67 -29.11
CA TYR A 622 -2.92 9.39 -28.44
C TYR A 622 -2.83 9.54 -26.92
N ARG A 623 -2.19 10.61 -26.43
CA ARG A 623 -2.09 10.90 -25.00
C ARG A 623 -3.46 11.18 -24.39
N GLU A 624 -4.32 11.92 -25.08
CA GLU A 624 -5.68 12.22 -24.64
C GLU A 624 -6.54 10.95 -24.55
N ASP A 625 -6.45 10.05 -25.54
CA ASP A 625 -7.14 8.75 -25.48
C ASP A 625 -6.65 7.89 -24.31
N MET A 626 -5.33 7.83 -24.08
CA MET A 626 -4.79 7.07 -22.95
C MET A 626 -5.15 7.68 -21.59
N LEU A 627 -5.22 9.01 -21.48
CA LEU A 627 -5.69 9.69 -20.26
C LEU A 627 -7.15 9.37 -20.00
N GLN A 628 -8.00 9.45 -21.03
CA GLN A 628 -9.40 9.09 -20.92
C GLN A 628 -9.54 7.62 -20.47
N ARG A 629 -8.77 6.71 -21.06
CA ARG A 629 -8.76 5.29 -20.64
C ARG A 629 -8.30 5.09 -19.21
N PHE A 630 -7.30 5.83 -18.75
CA PHE A 630 -6.85 5.79 -17.36
C PHE A 630 -7.99 6.16 -16.40
N GLU A 631 -8.67 7.28 -16.64
CA GLU A 631 -9.81 7.71 -15.83
C GLU A 631 -10.94 6.67 -15.81
N LEU A 632 -11.20 6.04 -16.95
CA LEU A 632 -12.21 5.00 -17.10
C LEU A 632 -11.82 3.70 -16.37
N ALA A 633 -10.54 3.33 -16.40
CA ALA A 633 -10.04 2.16 -15.69
C ALA A 633 -10.14 2.34 -14.18
N VAL A 634 -9.77 3.52 -13.66
CA VAL A 634 -9.94 3.88 -12.24
C VAL A 634 -11.41 3.81 -11.80
N GLN A 635 -12.34 4.10 -12.71
CA GLN A 635 -13.79 4.01 -12.49
C GLN A 635 -14.39 2.61 -12.71
N ASN A 636 -13.58 1.57 -12.97
CA ASN A 636 -14.04 0.21 -13.28
C ASN A 636 -14.97 0.12 -14.50
N ARG A 637 -14.71 0.93 -15.55
CA ARG A 637 -15.55 1.01 -16.76
C ARG A 637 -15.02 0.25 -17.96
N ILE A 638 -13.84 -0.34 -17.85
CA ILE A 638 -13.27 -1.25 -18.84
C ILE A 638 -14.01 -2.58 -18.74
N VAL A 639 -14.52 -3.09 -19.86
CA VAL A 639 -15.21 -4.38 -19.89
C VAL A 639 -14.18 -5.49 -20.02
N ASP A 640 -13.98 -6.22 -18.92
CA ASP A 640 -13.01 -7.28 -18.82
C ASP A 640 -13.53 -8.40 -17.91
N PRO A 641 -14.30 -9.36 -18.46
CA PRO A 641 -15.00 -10.32 -17.64
C PRO A 641 -14.07 -11.33 -16.96
N ASP A 642 -14.52 -11.83 -15.80
CA ASP A 642 -13.80 -12.88 -15.07
C ASP A 642 -13.76 -14.20 -15.86
N ASN A 643 -14.87 -14.54 -16.52
CA ASN A 643 -14.98 -15.73 -17.37
C ASN A 643 -15.47 -15.34 -18.77
N LEU A 644 -14.54 -15.16 -19.71
CA LEU A 644 -14.86 -14.73 -21.08
C LEU A 644 -15.79 -15.71 -21.82
N VAL A 645 -15.59 -17.03 -21.63
CA VAL A 645 -16.39 -18.05 -22.30
C VAL A 645 -17.82 -17.98 -21.79
N GLU A 646 -18.00 -17.94 -20.48
CA GLU A 646 -19.32 -17.86 -19.87
C GLU A 646 -20.02 -16.54 -20.20
N ALA A 647 -19.33 -15.41 -20.05
CA ALA A 647 -19.85 -14.08 -20.41
C ALA A 647 -20.36 -14.05 -21.86
N CYS A 648 -19.60 -14.62 -22.80
CA CYS A 648 -19.99 -14.63 -24.20
C CYS A 648 -21.00 -15.71 -24.59
N VAL A 649 -21.07 -16.83 -23.88
CA VAL A 649 -22.10 -17.86 -24.06
C VAL A 649 -23.45 -17.39 -23.51
N GLN A 650 -23.42 -16.70 -22.37
CA GLN A 650 -24.62 -16.19 -21.69
C GLN A 650 -25.09 -14.84 -22.24
N ALA A 651 -24.31 -14.18 -23.10
CA ALA A 651 -24.63 -12.87 -23.65
C ALA A 651 -25.90 -12.90 -24.53
N ASN A 652 -26.98 -12.31 -24.03
CA ASN A 652 -28.16 -11.99 -24.82
C ASN A 652 -28.03 -10.56 -25.38
N HIS A 653 -27.30 -10.42 -26.48
CA HIS A 653 -26.99 -9.10 -27.03
C HIS A 653 -28.21 -8.49 -27.77
N PRO A 654 -28.52 -7.20 -27.54
CA PRO A 654 -29.49 -6.48 -28.35
C PRO A 654 -28.96 -6.31 -29.79
N GLY A 655 -29.86 -6.12 -30.75
CA GLY A 655 -29.51 -5.84 -32.14
C GLY A 655 -30.36 -4.70 -32.71
N LEU A 656 -29.87 -4.08 -33.79
CA LEU A 656 -30.72 -3.19 -34.58
C LEU A 656 -31.77 -4.01 -35.34
N GLN A 657 -32.91 -3.40 -35.64
CA GLN A 657 -33.93 -4.04 -36.49
C GLN A 657 -33.31 -4.40 -37.84
N SER A 658 -33.57 -5.62 -38.29
CA SER A 658 -33.02 -6.16 -39.53
C SER A 658 -33.87 -7.33 -39.99
N PRO A 659 -34.14 -7.47 -41.31
CA PRO A 659 -34.86 -8.63 -41.84
C PRO A 659 -34.08 -9.93 -41.67
N ASN A 660 -32.78 -9.86 -41.39
CA ASN A 660 -31.92 -11.03 -41.15
C ASN A 660 -31.63 -11.26 -39.66
N PHE A 661 -32.26 -10.49 -38.76
CA PHE A 661 -32.12 -10.72 -37.33
C PHE A 661 -32.64 -12.10 -36.98
N VAL A 662 -31.96 -12.82 -36.10
CA VAL A 662 -32.47 -14.04 -35.51
C VAL A 662 -32.12 -13.99 -34.04
N HIS A 663 -33.12 -14.17 -33.18
CA HIS A 663 -32.88 -14.29 -31.76
C HIS A 663 -32.03 -15.54 -31.51
N ALA A 664 -30.82 -15.33 -31.04
CA ALA A 664 -29.99 -16.40 -30.52
C ALA A 664 -30.31 -16.55 -29.03
N HIS A 665 -30.91 -17.67 -28.65
CA HIS A 665 -30.90 -18.05 -27.24
C HIS A 665 -29.44 -18.24 -26.79
N PRO A 666 -29.07 -17.75 -25.60
CA PRO A 666 -27.81 -18.12 -24.99
C PRO A 666 -27.74 -19.65 -24.97
N SER A 667 -26.68 -20.24 -25.54
CA SER A 667 -26.60 -21.69 -25.67
C SER A 667 -26.69 -22.30 -24.28
N HIS A 668 -27.79 -22.98 -24.00
CA HIS A 668 -28.00 -23.64 -22.72
C HIS A 668 -26.77 -24.51 -22.43
N VAL A 669 -25.96 -24.15 -21.42
CA VAL A 669 -25.43 -25.19 -20.54
C VAL A 669 -26.66 -25.97 -20.17
N THR A 670 -26.77 -27.16 -20.75
CA THR A 670 -27.87 -28.10 -20.58
C THR A 670 -28.20 -28.04 -19.10
N ARG A 671 -29.30 -27.35 -18.74
CA ARG A 671 -29.73 -27.25 -17.35
C ARG A 671 -29.88 -28.70 -16.93
N ARG A 672 -28.87 -29.25 -16.23
CA ARG A 672 -28.99 -30.53 -15.54
C ARG A 672 -30.31 -30.36 -14.82
N ARG A 673 -31.30 -31.18 -15.18
CA ARG A 673 -32.62 -31.24 -14.54
C ARG A 673 -32.45 -30.76 -13.11
N ARG A 674 -32.89 -29.53 -12.79
CA ARG A 674 -32.79 -29.02 -11.42
C ARG A 674 -33.40 -30.13 -10.57
N ALA A 675 -32.59 -30.73 -9.71
CA ALA A 675 -33.11 -31.64 -8.69
C ALA A 675 -34.08 -30.79 -7.87
N ALA A 676 -35.35 -31.23 -7.82
CA ALA A 676 -36.47 -30.67 -7.05
C ALA A 676 -36.34 -29.17 -6.70
N GLY A 677 -36.98 -28.30 -7.49
CA GLY A 677 -37.09 -26.88 -7.18
C GLY A 677 -37.64 -26.65 -5.77
N ASP A 678 -37.20 -25.55 -5.16
CA ASP A 678 -37.75 -25.04 -3.90
C ASP A 678 -39.28 -24.92 -4.00
N PRO A 679 -40.04 -25.03 -2.90
CA PRO A 679 -41.52 -24.95 -2.90
C PRO A 679 -42.09 -23.66 -3.54
N ASP A 680 -41.27 -22.63 -3.70
CA ASP A 680 -41.62 -21.31 -4.25
C ASP A 680 -41.24 -21.13 -5.75
N ASP A 681 -40.63 -22.12 -6.41
CA ASP A 681 -40.30 -22.03 -7.85
C ASP A 681 -41.58 -22.14 -8.72
N CYS A 682 -41.87 -21.09 -9.50
CA CYS A 682 -43.01 -21.05 -10.41
C CYS A 682 -42.90 -22.13 -11.49
N LEU A 683 -43.91 -22.99 -11.63
CA LEU A 683 -43.96 -24.04 -12.65
C LEU A 683 -44.62 -23.51 -13.94
N PRO A 684 -43.92 -23.51 -15.10
CA PRO A 684 -44.47 -22.99 -16.34
C PRO A 684 -45.54 -23.93 -16.89
N VAL A 685 -46.80 -23.48 -16.92
CA VAL A 685 -47.95 -24.20 -17.46
C VAL A 685 -48.72 -23.32 -18.44
N SER A 686 -49.21 -23.91 -19.53
CA SER A 686 -49.93 -23.21 -20.61
C SER A 686 -51.42 -23.55 -20.68
N ASP A 687 -51.89 -24.55 -19.93
CA ASP A 687 -53.26 -25.08 -19.98
C ASP A 687 -54.17 -24.57 -18.86
N THR A 688 -53.81 -23.44 -18.26
CA THR A 688 -54.58 -22.78 -17.20
C THR A 688 -55.96 -22.32 -17.68
N THR A 689 -56.89 -22.16 -16.75
CA THR A 689 -58.22 -21.60 -17.03
C THR A 689 -58.11 -20.21 -17.66
N PHE A 690 -57.17 -19.38 -17.21
CA PHE A 690 -56.90 -18.08 -17.79
C PHE A 690 -56.47 -18.19 -19.26
N CYS A 691 -55.50 -19.05 -19.58
CA CYS A 691 -55.00 -19.22 -20.93
C CYS A 691 -56.07 -19.69 -21.92
N LYS A 692 -56.98 -20.57 -21.47
CA LYS A 692 -58.12 -21.05 -22.26
C LYS A 692 -59.16 -19.93 -22.49
N ASN A 693 -59.52 -19.19 -21.43
CA ASN A 693 -60.54 -18.15 -21.50
C ASN A 693 -60.08 -16.92 -22.31
N THR A 694 -58.79 -16.62 -22.30
CA THR A 694 -58.22 -15.46 -23.02
C THR A 694 -57.86 -15.74 -24.47
N LEU A 695 -57.93 -16.99 -24.94
CA LEU A 695 -57.45 -17.37 -26.27
C LEU A 695 -58.08 -16.54 -27.39
N VAL A 696 -59.42 -16.40 -27.42
CA VAL A 696 -60.14 -15.66 -28.47
C VAL A 696 -59.77 -14.17 -28.43
N HIS A 697 -59.61 -13.60 -27.24
CA HIS A 697 -59.19 -12.21 -27.08
C HIS A 697 -57.76 -11.99 -27.60
N ARG A 698 -56.83 -12.90 -27.29
CA ARG A 698 -55.45 -12.85 -27.80
C ARG A 698 -55.36 -13.03 -29.32
N GLN A 699 -56.24 -13.86 -29.91
CA GLN A 699 -56.36 -13.99 -31.36
C GLN A 699 -56.82 -12.68 -32.02
N THR A 700 -57.77 -11.98 -31.41
CA THR A 700 -58.26 -10.69 -31.92
C THR A 700 -57.14 -9.65 -31.99
N GLU A 701 -56.30 -9.58 -30.95
CA GLU A 701 -55.15 -8.66 -30.95
C GLU A 701 -54.10 -9.04 -32.01
N VAL A 702 -53.81 -10.33 -32.19
CA VAL A 702 -52.92 -10.82 -33.25
C VAL A 702 -53.44 -10.45 -34.64
N GLU A 703 -54.74 -10.67 -34.90
CA GLU A 703 -55.36 -10.33 -36.18
C GLU A 703 -55.30 -8.81 -36.46
N HIS A 704 -55.51 -7.99 -35.42
CA HIS A 704 -55.42 -6.54 -35.52
C HIS A 704 -54.00 -6.08 -35.88
N ILE A 705 -52.97 -6.55 -35.15
CA ILE A 705 -51.57 -6.22 -35.46
C ILE A 705 -51.21 -6.70 -36.87
N TRP A 706 -51.61 -7.92 -37.23
CA TRP A 706 -51.29 -8.52 -38.52
C TRP A 706 -51.86 -7.71 -39.69
N GLN A 707 -53.09 -7.19 -39.58
CA GLN A 707 -53.69 -6.34 -40.62
C GLN A 707 -52.86 -5.08 -40.90
N GLU A 708 -52.29 -4.46 -39.87
CA GLU A 708 -51.46 -3.26 -40.01
C GLU A 708 -50.04 -3.58 -40.50
N VAL A 709 -49.46 -4.70 -40.04
CA VAL A 709 -48.13 -5.16 -40.49
C VAL A 709 -48.16 -5.61 -41.95
N GLU A 710 -49.17 -6.38 -42.38
CA GLU A 710 -49.29 -6.88 -43.76
C GLU A 710 -49.34 -5.74 -44.79
N ARG A 711 -49.95 -4.60 -44.43
CA ARG A 711 -50.03 -3.42 -45.31
C ARG A 711 -48.67 -2.74 -45.56
N LYS A 712 -47.70 -2.92 -44.67
CA LYS A 712 -46.37 -2.29 -44.71
C LYS A 712 -45.22 -3.28 -44.80
N TRP A 713 -45.51 -4.58 -44.89
CA TRP A 713 -44.53 -5.66 -44.96
C TRP A 713 -43.79 -5.66 -46.30
N GLN A 714 -42.45 -5.69 -46.28
CA GLN A 714 -41.65 -5.64 -47.51
C GLN A 714 -40.41 -6.56 -47.54
N TYR A 715 -39.95 -7.16 -46.42
CA TYR A 715 -38.56 -7.66 -46.37
C TYR A 715 -38.30 -9.05 -45.75
N HIS A 716 -39.08 -9.52 -44.76
CA HIS A 716 -38.88 -10.85 -44.13
C HIS A 716 -39.88 -11.87 -44.65
N ASN A 717 -39.70 -13.20 -44.48
CA ASN A 717 -40.72 -14.16 -44.93
C ASN A 717 -42.07 -13.93 -44.23
N ARG A 718 -43.17 -13.91 -44.99
CA ARG A 718 -44.51 -13.61 -44.48
C ARG A 718 -44.97 -14.61 -43.42
N ASP A 719 -44.76 -15.90 -43.67
CA ASP A 719 -45.21 -16.98 -42.80
C ASP A 719 -44.39 -17.02 -41.51
N GLU A 720 -43.08 -16.79 -41.60
CA GLU A 720 -42.18 -16.68 -40.44
C GLU A 720 -42.54 -15.46 -39.57
N LEU A 721 -42.81 -14.30 -40.19
CA LEU A 721 -43.22 -13.11 -39.48
C LEU A 721 -44.57 -13.28 -38.77
N LYS A 722 -45.54 -13.90 -39.45
CA LYS A 722 -46.84 -14.22 -38.86
C LYS A 722 -46.69 -15.21 -37.70
N GLY A 723 -45.85 -16.24 -37.89
CA GLY A 723 -45.51 -17.21 -36.86
C GLY A 723 -44.90 -16.57 -35.62
N ALA A 724 -43.99 -15.61 -35.79
CA ALA A 724 -43.40 -14.86 -34.67
C ALA A 724 -44.42 -13.96 -33.96
N LEU A 725 -45.33 -13.30 -34.69
CA LEU A 725 -46.41 -12.51 -34.10
C LEU A 725 -47.35 -13.39 -33.26
N GLU A 726 -47.78 -14.52 -33.82
CA GLU A 726 -48.59 -15.52 -33.11
C GLU A 726 -47.85 -16.06 -31.89
N GLY A 727 -46.59 -16.49 -32.06
CA GLY A 727 -45.75 -16.96 -30.97
C GLY A 727 -45.57 -15.94 -29.84
N CYS A 728 -45.59 -14.64 -30.16
CA CYS A 728 -45.45 -13.57 -29.18
C CYS A 728 -46.72 -13.29 -28.37
N PHE A 729 -47.87 -13.08 -29.04
CA PHE A 729 -49.10 -12.64 -28.36
C PHE A 729 -50.13 -13.78 -28.13
N LEU A 730 -50.09 -14.84 -28.94
CA LEU A 730 -51.00 -15.99 -28.84
C LEU A 730 -50.48 -17.08 -27.90
N THR A 731 -49.19 -17.16 -27.62
CA THR A 731 -48.64 -18.08 -26.61
C THR A 731 -49.03 -17.63 -25.20
N CYS A 732 -49.47 -18.58 -24.38
CA CYS A 732 -49.81 -18.36 -22.97
C CYS A 732 -48.96 -19.25 -22.08
N GLY A 733 -48.42 -18.70 -21.00
CA GLY A 733 -47.71 -19.47 -20.00
C GLY A 733 -47.64 -18.72 -18.68
N THR A 734 -47.71 -19.45 -17.59
CA THR A 734 -47.36 -18.93 -16.27
C THR A 734 -45.85 -18.79 -16.17
N CYS A 735 -45.39 -17.84 -15.33
CA CYS A 735 -43.97 -17.59 -15.00
C CYS A 735 -43.19 -16.72 -15.99
N LEU A 736 -42.21 -15.99 -15.44
CA LEU A 736 -41.19 -15.21 -16.16
C LEU A 736 -39.95 -16.05 -16.53
N GLN A 737 -40.04 -17.38 -16.41
CA GLN A 737 -38.91 -18.31 -16.60
C GLN A 737 -39.39 -19.65 -17.18
N GLY A 738 -38.53 -20.30 -17.96
CA GLY A 738 -38.77 -21.63 -18.53
C GLY A 738 -39.19 -21.58 -20.00
N ASN A 739 -39.20 -22.75 -20.65
CA ASN A 739 -39.28 -22.86 -22.12
C ASN A 739 -40.44 -22.05 -22.74
N ILE A 740 -41.61 -22.02 -22.09
CA ILE A 740 -42.77 -21.27 -22.64
C ILE A 740 -42.50 -19.76 -22.70
N TYR A 741 -41.90 -19.19 -21.65
CA TYR A 741 -41.55 -17.77 -21.62
C TYR A 741 -40.34 -17.47 -22.51
N ASP A 742 -39.38 -18.40 -22.59
CA ASP A 742 -38.20 -18.30 -23.45
C ASP A 742 -38.63 -18.29 -24.94
N ASP A 743 -39.45 -19.25 -25.37
CA ASP A 743 -40.01 -19.32 -26.73
C ASP A 743 -40.86 -18.08 -27.05
N LYS A 744 -41.67 -17.61 -26.09
CA LYS A 744 -42.46 -16.38 -26.24
C LYS A 744 -41.55 -15.16 -26.41
N SER A 745 -40.46 -15.09 -25.65
CA SER A 745 -39.45 -14.02 -25.76
C SER A 745 -38.72 -14.05 -27.09
N GLU A 746 -38.35 -15.23 -27.58
CA GLU A 746 -37.78 -15.42 -28.93
C GLU A 746 -38.69 -14.85 -30.00
N ASN A 747 -39.95 -15.30 -30.00
CA ASN A 747 -40.94 -14.90 -31.00
C ASN A 747 -41.23 -13.39 -30.94
N CYS A 748 -41.40 -12.83 -29.74
CA CYS A 748 -41.57 -11.39 -29.57
C CYS A 748 -40.37 -10.59 -30.07
N ASN A 749 -39.15 -11.06 -29.76
CA ASN A 749 -37.94 -10.35 -30.15
C ASN A 749 -37.73 -10.40 -31.67
N ASN A 750 -37.92 -11.58 -32.28
CA ASN A 750 -37.88 -11.74 -33.74
C ASN A 750 -38.91 -10.85 -34.43
N PHE A 751 -40.17 -10.86 -33.97
CA PHE A 751 -41.23 -10.00 -34.50
C PHE A 751 -40.83 -8.52 -34.44
N LEU A 752 -40.39 -8.03 -33.28
CA LEU A 752 -39.97 -6.63 -33.11
C LEU A 752 -38.82 -6.23 -34.05
N HIS A 753 -37.90 -7.14 -34.35
CA HIS A 753 -36.77 -6.87 -35.24
C HIS A 753 -37.11 -6.97 -36.73
N TRP A 754 -38.08 -7.80 -37.11
CA TRP A 754 -38.48 -8.02 -38.50
C TRP A 754 -39.51 -7.01 -38.98
N VAL A 755 -40.24 -6.37 -38.07
CA VAL A 755 -41.23 -5.34 -38.38
C VAL A 755 -40.54 -3.99 -38.60
N ASN A 756 -40.42 -3.59 -39.87
CA ASN A 756 -39.70 -2.39 -40.30
C ASN A 756 -40.48 -1.08 -40.06
N PHE A 757 -40.88 -0.82 -38.83
CA PHE A 757 -41.40 0.48 -38.40
C PHE A 757 -40.28 1.22 -37.70
N ASP A 758 -40.03 2.45 -38.15
CA ASP A 758 -39.04 3.34 -37.57
C ASP A 758 -39.36 3.66 -36.11
N LEU A 759 -38.31 3.78 -35.29
CA LEU A 759 -38.39 4.23 -33.90
C LEU A 759 -38.15 5.74 -33.76
N MET A 760 -37.73 6.42 -34.83
CA MET A 760 -37.58 7.88 -34.94
C MET A 760 -36.67 8.51 -33.88
N ASN A 761 -35.67 7.77 -33.40
CA ASN A 761 -34.77 8.19 -32.33
C ASN A 761 -33.27 8.02 -32.64
N ASP A 762 -32.95 7.82 -33.92
CA ASP A 762 -31.59 7.68 -34.47
C ASP A 762 -30.87 9.03 -34.64
N ASP A 763 -31.61 10.14 -34.68
CA ASP A 763 -31.06 11.48 -34.60
C ASP A 763 -30.28 11.70 -33.27
N PRO A 764 -29.09 12.34 -33.28
CA PRO A 764 -28.31 12.55 -32.07
C PRO A 764 -29.03 13.39 -31.00
N ASP A 765 -28.85 13.03 -29.72
CA ASP A 765 -29.23 13.80 -28.51
C ASP A 765 -30.75 13.96 -28.24
N VAL A 766 -31.61 13.34 -29.06
CA VAL A 766 -33.08 13.46 -28.95
C VAL A 766 -33.72 12.41 -28.04
N THR A 767 -33.05 11.29 -27.77
CA THR A 767 -33.65 10.13 -27.09
C THR A 767 -33.85 10.37 -25.59
N ASN A 768 -35.09 10.19 -25.11
CA ASN A 768 -35.45 10.24 -23.69
C ASN A 768 -36.10 8.91 -23.23
N ILE A 769 -35.73 8.44 -22.04
CA ILE A 769 -36.20 7.20 -21.42
C ILE A 769 -36.68 7.51 -19.99
N PHE A 770 -37.83 6.95 -19.60
CA PHE A 770 -38.44 7.17 -18.28
C PHE A 770 -39.22 5.91 -17.83
N PRO A 771 -39.48 5.73 -16.52
CA PRO A 771 -40.30 4.63 -16.02
C PRO A 771 -41.74 4.76 -16.51
N ARG A 772 -42.27 3.73 -17.16
CA ARG A 772 -43.56 3.75 -17.85
C ARG A 772 -44.72 4.24 -16.98
N ASP A 773 -44.75 3.84 -15.71
CA ASP A 773 -45.87 4.15 -14.81
C ASP A 773 -45.80 5.58 -14.23
N SER A 774 -44.78 6.38 -14.61
CA SER A 774 -44.58 7.74 -14.12
C SER A 774 -45.08 8.80 -15.09
N MET A 775 -46.37 9.15 -14.96
CA MET A 775 -47.02 10.20 -15.75
C MET A 775 -46.36 11.59 -15.58
N GLU A 776 -45.82 11.87 -14.40
CA GLU A 776 -45.11 13.12 -14.13
C GLU A 776 -43.82 13.22 -14.94
N LEU A 777 -43.00 12.16 -14.92
CA LEU A 777 -41.72 12.10 -15.64
C LEU A 777 -41.95 12.05 -17.14
N ARG A 778 -42.97 11.33 -17.60
CA ARG A 778 -43.42 11.29 -19.00
C ARG A 778 -43.58 12.69 -19.58
N HIS A 779 -44.35 13.56 -18.90
CA HIS A 779 -44.61 14.91 -19.40
C HIS A 779 -43.32 15.73 -19.55
N ARG A 780 -42.38 15.53 -18.63
CA ARG A 780 -41.09 16.24 -18.63
C ARG A 780 -40.17 15.72 -19.73
N ALA A 781 -40.03 14.40 -19.84
CA ALA A 781 -39.15 13.73 -20.78
C ALA A 781 -39.54 13.97 -22.25
N CYS A 782 -40.81 13.73 -22.60
CA CYS A 782 -41.27 13.69 -24.00
C CYS A 782 -41.55 15.07 -24.59
N ARG A 783 -41.51 16.13 -23.77
CA ARG A 783 -41.63 17.51 -24.28
C ARG A 783 -40.31 18.04 -24.82
N SER A 784 -39.18 17.56 -24.29
CA SER A 784 -37.83 18.05 -24.60
C SER A 784 -37.08 17.21 -25.64
N GLY A 785 -37.70 16.17 -26.18
CA GLY A 785 -37.12 15.31 -27.22
C GLY A 785 -38.06 14.16 -27.55
N HIS A 786 -37.52 13.09 -28.13
CA HIS A 786 -38.27 11.93 -28.57
C HIS A 786 -38.39 10.88 -27.45
N CYS A 787 -39.60 10.38 -27.23
CA CYS A 787 -39.87 9.25 -26.35
C CYS A 787 -40.32 8.03 -27.15
N ILE A 788 -40.20 6.85 -26.53
CA ILE A 788 -40.66 5.60 -27.15
C ILE A 788 -42.15 5.66 -27.53
N GLU A 789 -42.96 6.46 -26.83
CA GLU A 789 -44.38 6.64 -27.10
C GLU A 789 -44.68 7.35 -28.41
N ASP A 790 -43.73 8.11 -28.96
CA ASP A 790 -43.88 8.82 -30.24
C ASP A 790 -43.57 7.89 -31.43
N ALA A 791 -42.97 6.71 -31.17
CA ALA A 791 -42.59 5.76 -32.20
C ALA A 791 -43.82 5.03 -32.79
N PRO A 792 -43.97 4.96 -34.13
CA PRO A 792 -45.03 4.20 -34.78
C PRO A 792 -45.10 2.72 -34.35
N LEU A 793 -43.95 2.08 -34.12
CA LEU A 793 -43.89 0.69 -33.65
C LEU A 793 -44.50 0.55 -32.25
N PHE A 794 -44.27 1.52 -31.36
CA PHE A 794 -44.86 1.52 -30.03
C PHE A 794 -46.38 1.61 -30.11
N HIS A 795 -46.92 2.53 -30.91
CA HIS A 795 -48.37 2.66 -31.10
C HIS A 795 -49.02 1.39 -31.66
N LEU A 796 -48.36 0.69 -32.58
CA LEU A 796 -48.86 -0.58 -33.11
C LEU A 796 -49.00 -1.66 -32.03
N ILE A 797 -48.07 -1.68 -31.08
CA ILE A 797 -47.85 -2.81 -30.17
C ILE A 797 -48.48 -2.58 -28.79
N VAL A 798 -48.44 -1.35 -28.29
CA VAL A 798 -48.87 -1.02 -26.92
C VAL A 798 -50.34 -1.36 -26.68
N HIS A 799 -51.19 -1.14 -27.69
CA HIS A 799 -52.62 -1.45 -27.60
C HIS A 799 -52.88 -2.92 -27.32
N ALA A 800 -52.12 -3.82 -27.95
CA ALA A 800 -52.22 -5.25 -27.72
C ALA A 800 -51.52 -5.67 -26.42
N ALA A 801 -50.34 -5.13 -26.13
CA ALA A 801 -49.57 -5.48 -24.95
C ALA A 801 -50.27 -5.08 -23.63
N GLU A 802 -51.11 -4.04 -23.67
CA GLU A 802 -51.90 -3.53 -22.54
C GLU A 802 -53.40 -3.85 -22.68
N ALA A 803 -53.77 -4.71 -23.64
CA ALA A 803 -55.15 -5.00 -23.89
C ALA A 803 -55.80 -5.64 -22.66
N ILE A 804 -56.98 -5.12 -22.32
CA ILE A 804 -57.82 -5.60 -21.24
C ILE A 804 -59.02 -6.37 -21.83
N TYR A 805 -59.52 -7.34 -21.09
CA TYR A 805 -60.69 -8.11 -21.48
C TYR A 805 -61.66 -8.24 -20.31
N ARG A 806 -62.92 -8.54 -20.63
CA ARG A 806 -63.95 -8.83 -19.63
C ARG A 806 -64.22 -10.33 -19.60
N PRO A 807 -63.81 -11.05 -18.53
CA PRO A 807 -64.06 -12.49 -18.40
C PRO A 807 -65.55 -12.85 -18.46
N ASP A 808 -66.42 -11.98 -17.92
CA ASP A 808 -67.87 -12.02 -18.10
C ASP A 808 -68.34 -10.71 -18.76
N PRO A 809 -68.86 -10.76 -20.01
CA PRO A 809 -69.40 -9.59 -20.69
C PRO A 809 -70.53 -8.86 -19.93
N LYS A 810 -71.15 -9.52 -18.94
CA LYS A 810 -72.21 -8.98 -18.09
C LYS A 810 -71.70 -8.38 -16.77
N ALA A 811 -70.44 -8.60 -16.40
CA ALA A 811 -69.81 -8.03 -15.22
C ALA A 811 -69.01 -6.76 -15.56
N SER A 812 -68.80 -5.89 -14.57
CA SER A 812 -68.00 -4.67 -14.72
C SER A 812 -66.49 -4.91 -14.56
N VAL A 813 -66.07 -6.12 -14.21
CA VAL A 813 -64.68 -6.43 -13.91
C VAL A 813 -63.89 -6.61 -15.21
N GLU A 814 -62.84 -5.81 -15.38
CA GLU A 814 -61.88 -5.87 -16.46
C GLU A 814 -60.56 -6.46 -15.94
N ASN A 815 -59.97 -7.36 -16.70
CA ASN A 815 -58.70 -8.00 -16.40
C ASN A 815 -57.71 -7.76 -17.54
N GLU A 816 -56.41 -7.69 -17.23
CA GLU A 816 -55.35 -7.61 -18.25
C GLU A 816 -55.26 -8.93 -19.04
N LEU A 817 -54.94 -8.87 -20.33
CA LEU A 817 -54.65 -10.06 -21.15
C LEU A 817 -53.26 -10.66 -20.88
N PHE A 818 -52.34 -9.85 -20.35
CA PHE A 818 -50.96 -10.23 -20.08
C PHE A 818 -50.50 -9.92 -18.64
N PRO A 819 -51.25 -10.35 -17.60
CA PRO A 819 -50.88 -10.08 -16.22
C PRO A 819 -49.60 -10.84 -15.85
N GLN A 820 -48.76 -10.22 -15.01
CA GLN A 820 -47.44 -10.76 -14.66
C GLN A 820 -47.51 -12.17 -14.04
N ALA A 821 -48.57 -12.51 -13.31
CA ALA A 821 -48.73 -13.79 -12.64
C ALA A 821 -49.24 -14.92 -13.56
N GLU A 822 -50.12 -14.61 -14.53
CA GLU A 822 -50.86 -15.63 -15.29
C GLU A 822 -50.43 -15.74 -16.75
N ASN A 823 -49.95 -14.64 -17.36
CA ASN A 823 -49.46 -14.61 -18.74
C ASN A 823 -48.51 -13.41 -18.99
N PRO A 824 -47.33 -13.35 -18.34
CA PRO A 824 -46.42 -12.23 -18.53
C PRO A 824 -46.01 -12.05 -20.00
N SER A 825 -45.85 -10.80 -20.43
CA SER A 825 -45.41 -10.44 -21.79
C SER A 825 -44.03 -9.76 -21.76
N PRO A 826 -43.04 -10.25 -22.53
CA PRO A 826 -41.72 -9.64 -22.62
C PRO A 826 -41.69 -8.40 -23.54
N VAL A 827 -42.76 -8.15 -24.29
CA VAL A 827 -42.80 -7.22 -25.43
C VAL A 827 -42.31 -5.82 -25.08
N LEU A 828 -42.82 -5.23 -23.99
CA LEU A 828 -42.50 -3.84 -23.65
C LEU A 828 -41.06 -3.69 -23.14
N GLN A 829 -40.55 -4.69 -22.43
CA GLN A 829 -39.14 -4.74 -22.04
C GLN A 829 -38.25 -4.85 -23.28
N LEU A 830 -38.56 -5.74 -24.22
CA LEU A 830 -37.82 -5.90 -25.47
C LEU A 830 -37.87 -4.62 -26.34
N LEU A 831 -39.04 -3.97 -26.41
CA LEU A 831 -39.22 -2.72 -27.13
C LEU A 831 -38.39 -1.58 -26.50
N SER A 832 -38.30 -1.52 -25.17
CA SER A 832 -37.43 -0.54 -24.48
C SER A 832 -35.93 -0.77 -24.77
N ARG A 833 -35.49 -2.04 -24.84
CA ARG A 833 -34.13 -2.40 -25.26
C ARG A 833 -33.88 -2.02 -26.71
N LEU A 834 -34.86 -2.27 -27.58
CA LEU A 834 -34.79 -1.93 -29.00
C LEU A 834 -34.73 -0.40 -29.20
N TYR A 835 -35.51 0.36 -28.45
CA TYR A 835 -35.44 1.82 -28.46
C TYR A 835 -34.06 2.34 -28.04
N ALA A 836 -33.47 1.75 -27.00
CA ALA A 836 -32.15 2.14 -26.50
C ALA A 836 -30.99 1.80 -27.47
N ILE A 837 -31.07 0.71 -28.25
CA ILE A 837 -30.00 0.34 -29.21
C ILE A 837 -30.02 1.20 -30.48
N HIS A 838 -31.16 1.81 -30.83
CA HIS A 838 -31.27 2.76 -31.93
C HIS A 838 -30.86 4.19 -31.56
N ALA A 839 -30.73 4.49 -30.27
CA ALA A 839 -30.36 5.81 -29.80
C ALA A 839 -28.97 6.25 -30.27
N SER A 840 -28.79 7.56 -30.46
CA SER A 840 -27.52 8.17 -30.88
C SER A 840 -27.21 9.41 -30.04
N GLY A 841 -25.92 9.68 -29.80
CA GLY A 841 -25.47 10.84 -29.02
C GLY A 841 -25.74 10.71 -27.51
N ILE A 842 -26.27 11.77 -26.90
CA ILE A 842 -26.59 11.85 -25.47
C ILE A 842 -27.99 11.28 -25.22
N VAL A 843 -28.08 10.23 -24.40
CA VAL A 843 -29.35 9.61 -24.01
C VAL A 843 -29.75 10.07 -22.61
N LYS A 844 -31.00 10.51 -22.46
CA LYS A 844 -31.50 11.11 -21.21
C LYS A 844 -32.46 10.17 -20.50
N PHE A 845 -32.12 9.78 -19.28
CA PHE A 845 -32.97 9.01 -18.38
C PHE A 845 -33.61 9.95 -17.36
N TRP A 846 -34.90 9.78 -17.09
CA TRP A 846 -35.65 10.62 -16.16
C TRP A 846 -36.21 9.74 -15.06
N VAL A 847 -35.78 9.96 -13.81
CA VAL A 847 -36.15 9.11 -12.66
C VAL A 847 -36.57 9.98 -11.47
N ARG A 848 -37.44 9.44 -10.60
CA ARG A 848 -37.75 10.07 -9.31
C ARG A 848 -36.71 9.71 -8.26
N ASP A 849 -36.39 8.43 -8.17
CA ASP A 849 -35.63 7.81 -7.08
C ASP A 849 -34.86 6.57 -7.57
N GLU A 850 -34.18 5.90 -6.63
CA GLU A 850 -33.42 4.68 -6.88
C GLU A 850 -34.25 3.52 -7.47
N ASN A 851 -35.53 3.38 -7.11
CA ASN A 851 -36.38 2.28 -7.62
C ASN A 851 -36.74 2.47 -9.09
N ASP A 852 -36.99 3.71 -9.49
CA ASP A 852 -37.18 4.06 -10.90
C ASP A 852 -35.93 3.69 -11.70
N MET A 853 -34.73 3.98 -11.19
CA MET A 853 -33.48 3.61 -11.84
C MET A 853 -33.30 2.08 -11.90
N LEU A 854 -33.67 1.34 -10.84
CA LEU A 854 -33.67 -0.13 -10.85
C LEU A 854 -34.57 -0.69 -11.97
N SER A 855 -35.75 -0.10 -12.17
CA SER A 855 -36.70 -0.52 -13.21
C SER A 855 -36.18 -0.30 -14.64
N LEU A 856 -35.27 0.66 -14.83
CA LEU A 856 -34.68 1.02 -16.11
C LEU A 856 -33.33 0.33 -16.40
N LYS A 857 -32.96 -0.70 -15.63
CA LYS A 857 -31.70 -1.45 -15.81
C LYS A 857 -31.50 -1.91 -17.25
N ALA A 858 -32.51 -2.53 -17.86
CA ALA A 858 -32.40 -3.12 -19.20
C ALA A 858 -32.12 -2.07 -20.31
N PRO A 859 -32.91 -0.99 -20.45
CA PRO A 859 -32.58 0.05 -21.44
C PRO A 859 -31.27 0.79 -21.10
N LEU A 860 -30.93 0.96 -19.81
CA LEU A 860 -29.66 1.57 -19.40
C LEU A 860 -28.46 0.70 -19.82
N GLU A 861 -28.51 -0.60 -19.56
CA GLU A 861 -27.49 -1.57 -19.98
C GLU A 861 -27.28 -1.51 -21.50
N VAL A 862 -28.36 -1.51 -22.29
CA VAL A 862 -28.26 -1.40 -23.75
C VAL A 862 -27.58 -0.10 -24.17
N ALA A 863 -28.00 1.03 -23.62
CA ALA A 863 -27.43 2.34 -23.95
C ALA A 863 -25.95 2.46 -23.57
N MET A 864 -25.57 1.96 -22.39
CA MET A 864 -24.21 2.14 -21.84
C MET A 864 -23.22 1.07 -22.30
N LEU A 865 -23.64 -0.20 -22.36
CA LEU A 865 -22.76 -1.35 -22.57
C LEU A 865 -22.73 -1.82 -24.03
N TYR A 866 -23.88 -1.82 -24.73
CA TYR A 866 -24.00 -2.40 -26.08
C TYR A 866 -24.03 -1.37 -27.21
N ASN A 867 -24.63 -0.20 -27.00
CA ASN A 867 -24.80 0.80 -28.05
C ASN A 867 -23.54 1.66 -28.25
N LYS A 868 -22.86 1.49 -29.39
CA LYS A 868 -21.64 2.23 -29.75
C LYS A 868 -21.91 3.67 -30.17
N ASN A 869 -23.14 4.02 -30.57
CA ASN A 869 -23.51 5.36 -31.02
C ASN A 869 -23.84 6.32 -29.86
N VAL A 870 -24.02 5.79 -28.65
CA VAL A 870 -24.24 6.60 -27.44
C VAL A 870 -22.92 7.17 -26.95
N THR A 871 -22.82 8.49 -26.84
CA THR A 871 -21.61 9.17 -26.37
C THR A 871 -21.63 9.39 -24.85
N LYS A 872 -22.81 9.61 -24.27
CA LYS A 872 -23.01 9.85 -22.84
C LYS A 872 -24.46 9.55 -22.43
N VAL A 873 -24.64 9.18 -21.16
CA VAL A 873 -25.95 9.06 -20.51
C VAL A 873 -26.12 10.16 -19.47
N GLN A 874 -27.26 10.84 -19.47
CA GLN A 874 -27.62 11.81 -18.44
C GLN A 874 -28.84 11.31 -17.68
N VAL A 875 -28.76 11.28 -16.36
CA VAL A 875 -29.85 10.82 -15.50
C VAL A 875 -30.38 12.01 -14.71
N PHE A 876 -31.58 12.47 -15.04
CA PHE A 876 -32.26 13.56 -14.35
C PHE A 876 -33.09 13.02 -13.20
N VAL A 877 -32.78 13.46 -11.97
CA VAL A 877 -33.45 13.03 -10.74
C VAL A 877 -34.43 14.10 -10.26
N ASN A 878 -35.68 13.70 -9.99
CA ASN A 878 -36.73 14.63 -9.53
C ASN A 878 -36.45 15.17 -8.12
N GLU A 879 -36.03 14.30 -7.20
CA GLU A 879 -35.70 14.65 -5.82
C GLU A 879 -34.19 14.78 -5.65
N ASP A 880 -33.68 15.99 -5.43
CA ASP A 880 -32.23 16.24 -5.29
C ASP A 880 -31.62 15.42 -4.13
N SER A 881 -32.40 15.16 -3.06
CA SER A 881 -32.02 14.29 -1.93
C SER A 881 -31.79 12.82 -2.30
N LYS A 882 -32.20 12.40 -3.49
CA LYS A 882 -32.08 11.01 -3.98
C LYS A 882 -30.94 10.81 -4.98
N ARG A 883 -30.20 11.87 -5.33
CA ARG A 883 -29.14 11.80 -6.35
C ARG A 883 -28.04 10.81 -6.01
N ASP A 884 -27.51 10.86 -4.79
CA ASP A 884 -26.47 9.93 -4.35
C ASP A 884 -26.96 8.48 -4.38
N ALA A 885 -28.23 8.23 -4.04
CA ALA A 885 -28.82 6.89 -4.11
C ALA A 885 -28.93 6.38 -5.55
N VAL A 886 -29.32 7.24 -6.49
CA VAL A 886 -29.36 6.92 -7.93
C VAL A 886 -27.96 6.71 -8.50
N GLU A 887 -27.00 7.55 -8.12
CA GLU A 887 -25.60 7.45 -8.54
C GLU A 887 -24.99 6.11 -8.11
N ASN A 888 -25.16 5.74 -6.83
CA ASN A 888 -24.72 4.44 -6.31
C ASN A 888 -25.31 3.24 -7.07
N VAL A 889 -26.59 3.32 -7.50
CA VAL A 889 -27.22 2.26 -8.32
C VAL A 889 -26.54 2.14 -9.68
N ILE A 890 -26.24 3.27 -10.32
CA ILE A 890 -25.56 3.28 -11.63
C ILE A 890 -24.13 2.75 -11.48
N GLU A 891 -23.39 3.19 -10.47
CA GLU A 891 -22.02 2.72 -10.21
C GLU A 891 -21.98 1.21 -9.94
N THR A 892 -22.95 0.69 -9.20
CA THR A 892 -23.10 -0.76 -8.97
C THR A 892 -23.33 -1.50 -10.29
N TYR A 893 -24.23 -1.00 -11.13
CA TYR A 893 -24.46 -1.60 -12.44
C TYR A 893 -23.24 -1.52 -13.36
N VAL A 894 -22.52 -0.40 -13.36
CA VAL A 894 -21.29 -0.24 -14.14
C VAL A 894 -20.23 -1.25 -13.71
N ALA A 895 -20.03 -1.45 -12.40
CA ALA A 895 -19.10 -2.45 -11.87
C ALA A 895 -19.53 -3.90 -12.19
N ASP A 896 -20.83 -4.20 -12.13
CA ASP A 896 -21.36 -5.50 -12.56
C ASP A 896 -21.10 -5.70 -14.06
N TRP A 897 -21.42 -4.72 -14.89
CA TRP A 897 -21.29 -4.81 -16.35
C TRP A 897 -19.85 -4.90 -16.83
N SER A 898 -18.90 -4.29 -16.13
CA SER A 898 -17.48 -4.41 -16.48
C SER A 898 -16.93 -5.81 -16.25
N SER A 899 -17.50 -6.58 -15.31
CA SER A 899 -17.06 -7.96 -15.00
C SER A 899 -17.87 -9.07 -15.67
N ILE A 900 -19.06 -8.78 -16.21
CA ILE A 900 -19.92 -9.79 -16.88
C ILE A 900 -20.12 -9.55 -18.38
N GLY A 901 -19.82 -8.35 -18.88
CA GLY A 901 -20.02 -8.01 -20.29
C GLY A 901 -19.14 -8.83 -21.23
N CYS A 902 -19.69 -9.30 -22.36
CA CYS A 902 -18.91 -10.01 -23.37
C CYS A 902 -18.24 -9.04 -24.35
N PRO A 903 -16.89 -8.92 -24.37
CA PRO A 903 -16.16 -7.97 -25.22
C PRO A 903 -16.36 -8.16 -26.72
N LYS A 904 -16.92 -9.29 -27.17
CA LYS A 904 -17.27 -9.51 -28.59
C LYS A 904 -18.49 -8.70 -29.04
N TYR A 905 -19.44 -8.47 -28.15
CA TYR A 905 -20.73 -7.85 -28.46
C TYR A 905 -20.91 -6.50 -27.77
N THR A 906 -20.20 -6.26 -26.67
CA THR A 906 -20.23 -5.01 -25.91
C THR A 906 -19.19 -4.03 -26.42
N ARG A 907 -19.25 -2.81 -25.91
CA ARG A 907 -18.15 -1.86 -25.98
C ARG A 907 -17.01 -2.35 -25.10
N GLU A 908 -15.81 -1.89 -25.43
CA GLU A 908 -14.63 -2.05 -24.56
C GLU A 908 -14.72 -1.17 -23.31
N VAL A 909 -15.36 0.00 -23.45
CA VAL A 909 -15.59 0.94 -22.36
C VAL A 909 -17.08 1.24 -22.26
N ILE A 910 -17.64 1.08 -21.07
CA ILE A 910 -19.01 1.46 -20.74
C ILE A 910 -19.18 2.98 -20.94
N ALA A 911 -20.28 3.42 -21.57
CA ALA A 911 -20.52 4.85 -21.81
C ALA A 911 -20.58 5.66 -20.51
N PRO A 912 -20.13 6.93 -20.49
CA PRO A 912 -20.14 7.75 -19.29
C PRO A 912 -21.55 8.14 -18.89
N SER A 913 -21.81 8.17 -17.59
CA SER A 913 -23.06 8.63 -16.99
C SER A 913 -22.84 9.86 -16.13
N GLU A 914 -23.86 10.70 -16.01
CA GLU A 914 -23.88 11.84 -15.08
C GLU A 914 -25.27 11.96 -14.44
N VAL A 915 -25.32 12.14 -13.12
CA VAL A 915 -26.57 12.32 -12.37
C VAL A 915 -26.82 13.81 -12.10
N LEU A 916 -27.87 14.33 -12.73
CA LEU A 916 -28.20 15.75 -12.76
C LEU A 916 -29.52 16.05 -12.04
N PRO A 917 -29.68 17.23 -11.44
CA PRO A 917 -30.99 17.69 -10.99
C PRO A 917 -31.90 17.97 -12.20
N MET A 918 -33.21 17.87 -12.00
CA MET A 918 -34.20 18.23 -13.02
C MET A 918 -33.97 19.65 -13.58
N PRO A 919 -34.01 19.84 -14.92
CA PRO A 919 -33.81 21.15 -15.53
C PRO A 919 -34.87 22.19 -15.12
N VAL A 920 -34.43 23.39 -14.78
CA VAL A 920 -35.31 24.51 -14.38
C VAL A 920 -35.99 25.10 -15.63
N GLY A 921 -37.33 25.12 -15.67
CA GLY A 921 -38.10 25.75 -16.76
C GLY A 921 -39.05 24.83 -17.55
N ILE A 922 -39.05 23.52 -17.29
CA ILE A 922 -39.96 22.54 -17.92
C ILE A 922 -41.41 22.59 -17.33
N GLY A 923 -41.70 23.57 -16.45
CA GLY A 923 -42.90 23.60 -15.59
C GLY A 923 -44.02 24.59 -15.95
N LYS A 924 -44.50 24.68 -17.19
CA LYS A 924 -45.82 25.29 -17.47
C LYS A 924 -46.70 24.40 -18.34
N ARG A 925 -47.82 23.95 -17.75
CA ARG A 925 -48.91 23.15 -18.38
C ARG A 925 -49.34 23.80 -19.71
N SER A 926 -49.34 23.03 -20.80
CA SER A 926 -50.03 23.46 -22.02
C SER A 926 -51.52 23.13 -21.91
N ALA A 927 -52.39 23.96 -22.47
CA ALA A 927 -53.84 23.75 -22.46
C ALA A 927 -54.25 22.41 -23.11
N HIS A 928 -53.43 21.85 -24.00
CA HIS A 928 -53.70 20.57 -24.66
C HIS A 928 -53.51 19.36 -23.73
N ALA A 929 -52.55 19.41 -22.81
CA ALA A 929 -52.34 18.34 -21.82
C ALA A 929 -53.46 18.34 -20.78
N ALA A 930 -53.94 19.52 -20.36
CA ALA A 930 -55.10 19.65 -19.48
C ALA A 930 -56.37 19.07 -20.10
N ILE A 931 -56.57 19.23 -21.42
CA ILE A 931 -57.72 18.66 -22.15
C ILE A 931 -57.61 17.12 -22.23
N ARG A 932 -56.41 16.56 -22.42
CA ARG A 932 -56.21 15.10 -22.47
C ARG A 932 -56.31 14.46 -21.07
N GLU A 933 -55.82 15.13 -20.04
CA GLU A 933 -56.05 14.76 -18.62
C GLU A 933 -57.54 14.82 -18.28
N ASP A 934 -58.28 15.83 -18.74
CA ASP A 934 -59.73 15.89 -18.54
C ASP A 934 -60.40 14.70 -19.21
N ILE A 935 -59.98 14.30 -20.42
CA ILE A 935 -60.51 13.13 -21.11
C ILE A 935 -60.17 11.84 -20.34
N ILE A 936 -58.92 11.65 -19.92
CA ILE A 936 -58.51 10.42 -19.19
C ILE A 936 -59.17 10.36 -17.82
N ASN A 937 -59.18 11.45 -17.04
CA ASN A 937 -59.91 11.54 -15.78
C ASN A 937 -61.42 11.36 -16.00
N HIS A 938 -61.97 11.80 -17.13
CA HIS A 938 -63.36 11.53 -17.52
C HIS A 938 -63.63 10.06 -17.82
N TYR A 939 -62.63 9.25 -18.13
CA TYR A 939 -62.80 7.79 -18.29
C TYR A 939 -62.49 7.02 -17.01
N THR A 940 -61.52 7.43 -16.19
CA THR A 940 -61.06 6.67 -15.02
C THR A 940 -61.80 7.02 -13.71
N SER A 941 -62.36 8.23 -13.56
CA SER A 941 -63.05 8.65 -12.32
C SER A 941 -64.59 8.46 -12.35
N TRP A 942 -65.09 7.54 -13.18
CA TRP A 942 -66.54 7.35 -13.34
C TRP A 942 -67.22 6.83 -12.06
N GLU A 943 -66.57 5.97 -11.28
CA GLU A 943 -67.12 5.44 -10.01
C GLU A 943 -67.24 6.52 -8.93
N SER A 944 -66.22 7.35 -8.74
CA SER A 944 -66.26 8.50 -7.81
C SER A 944 -67.31 9.54 -8.18
N ARG A 945 -67.70 9.63 -9.47
CA ARG A 945 -68.80 10.51 -9.93
C ARG A 945 -70.17 9.87 -9.78
N TRP A 946 -70.25 8.54 -9.78
CA TRP A 946 -71.50 7.81 -9.54
C TRP A 946 -71.88 7.85 -8.05
N ILE A 947 -70.89 7.72 -7.16
CA ILE A 947 -71.08 7.80 -5.70
C ILE A 947 -71.44 9.22 -5.22
N ASN A 948 -71.02 10.26 -5.95
CA ASN A 948 -71.29 11.66 -5.60
C ASN A 948 -72.52 12.27 -6.29
N ARG A 949 -73.39 11.45 -6.91
CA ARG A 949 -74.72 11.89 -7.37
C ARG A 949 -75.79 11.47 -6.36
N ASP A 950 -75.98 12.30 -5.33
CA ASP A 950 -77.20 12.27 -4.52
C ASP A 950 -78.36 12.93 -5.29
N ILE A 951 -79.41 12.12 -5.54
CA ILE A 951 -80.81 12.41 -5.97
C ILE A 951 -81.00 13.22 -7.26
#